data_AF-A0AAJ7RUL4-F1
#
_entry.id   AF-A0AAJ7RUL4-F1
#
_cell.length_a   1.000
_cell.length_b   1.000
_cell.length_c   1.000
_cell.angle_alpha   90.00
_cell.angle_beta   90.00
_cell.angle_gamma   90.00
#
_symmetry.space_group_name_H-M   'P 1'
#
loop_
_entity.id
_entity.type
_entity.pdbx_description
1 polymer ?
#
loop_
_entity_poly.entity_id
_entity_poly.type
_entity_poly.pdbx_seq_one_letter_code
_entity_poly.pdbx_strand_id
1 'polypeptide(L)'
;MDPRIIRKNTSSNFSEDNVPDPDKFGYHNGYRKVERGWLTDETVIQFKLFNNPIKLWKNRLQNRKVFIKMTPVNLVRHNSLELQQYGGDCVDDSLSIDTQDIVDQPAFSITEVAVMNDEENQFKYQEQFGRAYNDDEFLIFSVAVRYPEIIAYLVDFYVYSSRSFPGEPPNHIGFSYILPSTLQASVGLLTVPITSSKHRPIGQLTVEYVAIKPIPDYPWDMSISYAKHWEQRWSGLDVGHRGLGTSFKFEMKNCANVRENTVASLKTAAHHGADMVEFDVQLSKDMIPVIYHDFYVSISLKRKKQIEAMDMLEIPVKDLTLEQLHLLKVYHLAEAREKNPRFFDEDLEDHQPFPTLQTVLQELEQHVGCNIEIKWTMQLKDGTFELNHPFDLNTYLDIIIKVTLEYGGDRKILFSSFNPDICAMIRLKQNKYPVVFLTQGITAKYPTYHDPRCQSIPMAMRHALAADILGINVHTEDILRDSSHVKVVKDAGLIIFCWGDDNNDKDTIQHLKKLGLHGVIYDKMDEFNGKEVKESIFLVDARESQKALIALAHCNQTCGPQQQTLPDPISTKKDYVFELEKARNSIAAASTATSLASLANCSLGGDTIYPVPNANLLNCCGRPGDREIGDLAKDFSVCAKTCGHPSKPRNVSELVCGEPITFPEIPGEDESAKDCL
;
A
#
# COMPACT_ATOMS: atom_id res chain seq x y z
N MET A 1 -17.24 -12.43 -18.02
CA MET A 1 -17.66 -13.28 -16.87
C MET A 1 -18.88 -12.62 -16.28
N ASP A 2 -20.03 -13.29 -16.31
CA ASP A 2 -21.22 -12.76 -15.62
C ASP A 2 -21.13 -13.10 -14.12
N PRO A 3 -21.30 -12.13 -13.20
CA PRO A 3 -21.05 -12.33 -11.76
C PRO A 3 -22.16 -13.11 -11.03
N ARG A 4 -21.89 -13.44 -9.73
CA ARG A 4 -22.77 -14.08 -8.72
C ARG A 4 -23.18 -13.06 -7.59
N ILE A 5 -24.39 -13.12 -7.02
CA ILE A 5 -25.18 -12.24 -6.09
C ILE A 5 -25.85 -13.29 -5.25
N ILE A 6 -25.78 -13.02 -3.96
CA ILE A 6 -26.41 -13.84 -2.97
C ILE A 6 -27.53 -12.97 -2.42
N ARG A 7 -28.79 -13.32 -2.72
CA ARG A 7 -29.94 -12.66 -2.08
C ARG A 7 -30.00 -13.12 -0.63
N LYS A 8 -30.48 -12.25 0.26
CA LYS A 8 -30.55 -12.41 1.74
C LYS A 8 -31.15 -13.76 2.24
N ASN A 9 -31.88 -14.49 1.39
CA ASN A 9 -32.60 -15.73 1.75
C ASN A 9 -32.30 -16.93 0.82
N THR A 10 -31.15 -16.96 0.14
CA THR A 10 -30.87 -18.00 -0.87
C THR A 10 -30.42 -19.32 -0.22
N SER A 11 -31.17 -20.41 -0.40
CA SER A 11 -30.83 -21.75 0.11
C SER A 11 -29.58 -22.31 -0.56
N SER A 12 -28.71 -22.97 0.21
CA SER A 12 -27.40 -23.48 -0.24
C SER A 12 -27.44 -24.67 -1.20
N ASN A 13 -28.63 -25.20 -1.54
CA ASN A 13 -28.79 -26.36 -2.43
C ASN A 13 -29.76 -26.01 -3.57
N PHE A 14 -29.27 -25.96 -4.80
CA PHE A 14 -30.10 -25.84 -6.00
C PHE A 14 -30.20 -27.19 -6.71
N SER A 15 -31.42 -27.66 -6.96
CA SER A 15 -31.73 -28.63 -8.02
C SER A 15 -31.83 -27.89 -9.36
N GLU A 16 -31.47 -28.55 -10.45
CA GLU A 16 -31.23 -27.98 -11.80
C GLU A 16 -32.36 -27.12 -12.40
N ASP A 17 -33.56 -27.10 -11.81
CA ASP A 17 -34.74 -26.41 -12.34
C ASP A 17 -34.98 -24.96 -11.82
N ASN A 18 -34.11 -24.42 -10.94
CA ASN A 18 -34.26 -23.04 -10.42
C ASN A 18 -32.94 -22.26 -10.49
N VAL A 19 -32.49 -21.91 -11.69
CA VAL A 19 -31.32 -21.02 -11.88
C VAL A 19 -31.75 -19.58 -11.55
N PRO A 20 -31.22 -18.93 -10.50
CA PRO A 20 -31.50 -17.53 -10.22
C PRO A 20 -30.96 -16.65 -11.34
N ASP A 21 -31.59 -15.49 -11.59
CA ASP A 21 -31.01 -14.44 -12.43
C ASP A 21 -29.55 -14.19 -12.02
N PRO A 22 -28.61 -14.14 -12.98
CA PRO A 22 -27.21 -13.87 -12.69
C PRO A 22 -27.07 -12.47 -12.16
N ASP A 23 -25.93 -12.24 -11.59
CA ASP A 23 -25.87 -11.35 -10.49
C ASP A 23 -24.98 -10.17 -10.76
N LYS A 24 -25.46 -8.98 -10.41
CA LYS A 24 -24.87 -7.70 -10.78
C LYS A 24 -23.83 -7.26 -9.75
N PHE A 25 -22.56 -7.46 -10.11
CA PHE A 25 -21.42 -6.92 -9.38
C PHE A 25 -21.51 -5.39 -9.22
N GLY A 26 -21.13 -4.90 -8.03
CA GLY A 26 -21.13 -3.47 -7.72
C GLY A 26 -22.52 -2.89 -7.46
N TYR A 27 -23.50 -3.67 -7.00
CA TYR A 27 -24.80 -3.17 -6.54
C TYR A 27 -25.04 -3.58 -5.08
N HIS A 28 -25.12 -2.61 -4.17
CA HIS A 28 -25.35 -2.85 -2.74
C HIS A 28 -26.38 -1.85 -2.18
N ASN A 29 -27.43 -2.34 -1.51
CA ASN A 29 -28.53 -1.53 -0.94
C ASN A 29 -29.17 -0.52 -1.91
N GLY A 30 -29.32 -0.89 -3.18
CA GLY A 30 -29.91 -0.01 -4.21
C GLY A 30 -28.93 1.00 -4.81
N TYR A 31 -27.67 1.03 -4.36
CA TYR A 31 -26.61 1.86 -4.91
C TYR A 31 -25.67 1.04 -5.79
N ARG A 32 -25.36 1.56 -6.98
CA ARG A 32 -24.31 1.01 -7.82
C ARG A 32 -22.97 1.65 -7.45
N LYS A 33 -22.01 0.86 -6.97
CA LYS A 33 -20.63 1.27 -6.74
C LYS A 33 -19.69 0.21 -7.33
N VAL A 34 -18.89 0.61 -8.32
CA VAL A 34 -17.84 -0.23 -8.92
C VAL A 34 -16.51 0.42 -8.58
N GLU A 35 -15.58 -0.37 -8.06
CA GLU A 35 -14.24 0.06 -7.65
C GLU A 35 -13.18 -0.52 -8.60
N ARG A 36 -11.94 -0.02 -8.51
CA ARG A 36 -10.83 -0.49 -9.36
C ARG A 36 -10.43 -1.95 -9.12
N GLY A 37 -10.78 -2.50 -7.95
CA GLY A 37 -10.35 -3.84 -7.54
C GLY A 37 -8.89 -3.85 -7.06
N TRP A 38 -8.16 -4.88 -7.45
CA TRP A 38 -6.75 -5.14 -7.13
C TRP A 38 -6.06 -5.63 -8.41
N LEU A 39 -4.73 -5.57 -8.43
CA LEU A 39 -3.91 -5.96 -9.57
C LEU A 39 -3.89 -7.47 -9.72
N THR A 40 -4.06 -7.94 -10.95
CA THR A 40 -3.89 -9.36 -11.29
C THR A 40 -2.71 -9.55 -12.24
N ASP A 41 -2.75 -8.90 -13.40
CA ASP A 41 -1.75 -9.06 -14.47
C ASP A 41 -1.10 -7.73 -14.86
N GLU A 42 -1.75 -6.62 -14.51
CA GLU A 42 -1.39 -5.27 -14.88
C GLU A 42 -0.49 -4.61 -13.84
N THR A 43 0.40 -3.75 -14.31
CA THR A 43 1.21 -2.87 -13.49
C THR A 43 0.60 -1.47 -13.51
N VAL A 44 0.46 -0.86 -12.34
CA VAL A 44 0.05 0.54 -12.20
C VAL A 44 1.28 1.38 -11.91
N ILE A 45 1.50 2.43 -12.69
CA ILE A 45 2.56 3.41 -12.42
C ILE A 45 1.91 4.74 -12.09
N GLN A 46 2.19 5.23 -10.88
CA GLN A 46 1.72 6.54 -10.44
C GLN A 46 2.84 7.55 -10.56
N PHE A 47 2.63 8.58 -11.37
CA PHE A 47 3.50 9.73 -11.53
C PHE A 47 2.96 10.90 -10.72
N LYS A 48 3.78 11.42 -9.80
CA LYS A 48 3.43 12.44 -8.81
C LYS A 48 4.13 13.75 -9.17
N LEU A 49 3.33 14.81 -9.24
CA LEU A 49 3.73 16.15 -9.63
C LEU A 49 3.33 17.12 -8.52
N PHE A 50 4.32 17.69 -7.85
CA PHE A 50 4.16 18.62 -6.74
C PHE A 50 5.44 19.47 -6.58
N ASN A 51 5.41 20.49 -5.72
CA ASN A 51 6.56 21.37 -5.45
C ASN A 51 7.15 22.04 -6.71
N ASN A 52 6.29 22.58 -7.58
CA ASN A 52 6.68 23.26 -8.83
C ASN A 52 7.54 22.37 -9.74
N PRO A 53 6.97 21.25 -10.23
CA PRO A 53 7.69 20.22 -10.97
C PRO A 53 8.13 20.69 -12.37
N ILE A 54 7.53 21.76 -12.90
CA ILE A 54 7.80 22.29 -14.24
C ILE A 54 8.63 23.56 -14.14
N LYS A 55 9.78 23.58 -14.80
CA LYS A 55 10.60 24.80 -14.97
C LYS A 55 10.73 25.13 -16.45
N LEU A 56 10.10 26.22 -16.90
CA LEU A 56 10.18 26.71 -18.28
C LEU A 56 11.18 27.86 -18.42
N TRP A 57 12.08 27.78 -19.40
CA TRP A 57 13.14 28.76 -19.62
C TRP A 57 12.75 29.89 -20.58
N LYS A 58 11.63 29.77 -21.27
CA LYS A 58 11.13 30.83 -22.16
C LYS A 58 10.30 31.84 -21.38
N ASN A 59 10.75 33.10 -21.32
CA ASN A 59 10.04 34.19 -20.63
C ASN A 59 8.55 34.33 -21.04
N ARG A 60 8.21 34.11 -22.33
CA ARG A 60 6.82 34.13 -22.82
C ARG A 60 5.91 33.08 -22.17
N LEU A 61 6.48 31.96 -21.72
CA LEU A 61 5.77 30.84 -21.11
C LEU A 61 5.83 30.88 -19.59
N GLN A 62 6.69 31.72 -19.01
CA GLN A 62 6.72 31.95 -17.56
C GLN A 62 5.40 32.57 -17.12
N ASN A 63 4.91 32.18 -15.94
CA ASN A 63 3.64 32.61 -15.35
C ASN A 63 2.39 32.23 -16.15
N ARG A 64 2.51 31.31 -17.11
CA ARG A 64 1.37 30.79 -17.86
C ARG A 64 0.91 29.47 -17.25
N LYS A 65 -0.40 29.30 -17.12
CA LYS A 65 -0.99 28.04 -16.68
C LYS A 65 -0.70 26.94 -17.70
N VAL A 66 0.01 25.89 -17.27
CA VAL A 66 0.39 24.75 -18.09
C VAL A 66 -0.56 23.60 -17.84
N PHE A 67 -1.10 23.03 -18.90
CA PHE A 67 -1.90 21.81 -18.89
C PHE A 67 -1.02 20.63 -19.27
N ILE A 68 -1.11 19.57 -18.47
CA ILE A 68 -0.25 18.39 -18.61
C ILE A 68 -1.14 17.22 -18.97
N LYS A 69 -0.77 16.52 -20.04
CA LYS A 69 -1.39 15.28 -20.46
C LYS A 69 -0.36 14.16 -20.48
N MET A 70 -0.69 13.00 -19.93
CA MET A 70 0.13 11.80 -20.02
C MET A 70 -0.52 10.77 -20.95
N THR A 71 0.24 10.25 -21.91
CA THR A 71 -0.22 9.27 -22.88
C THR A 71 0.75 8.09 -22.92
N PRO A 72 0.32 6.85 -22.61
CA PRO A 72 1.14 5.67 -22.80
C PRO A 72 1.30 5.36 -24.29
N VAL A 73 2.54 5.09 -24.72
CA VAL A 73 2.94 4.86 -26.11
C VAL A 73 3.67 3.53 -26.21
N ASN A 74 3.22 2.65 -27.10
CA ASN A 74 3.90 1.39 -27.36
C ASN A 74 5.19 1.62 -28.16
N LEU A 75 6.31 1.10 -27.66
CA LEU A 75 7.61 1.19 -28.32
C LEU A 75 7.81 0.12 -29.40
N VAL A 76 7.05 -0.99 -29.32
CA VAL A 76 7.14 -2.08 -30.30
C VAL A 76 6.15 -1.82 -31.42
N ARG A 77 6.67 -1.50 -32.61
CA ARG A 77 5.86 -1.43 -33.83
C ARG A 77 5.56 -2.84 -34.34
N HIS A 78 4.32 -3.10 -34.75
CA HIS A 78 3.89 -4.39 -35.34
C HIS A 78 4.57 -4.76 -36.70
N ASN A 79 5.66 -4.08 -37.11
CA ASN A 79 6.33 -4.29 -38.39
C ASN A 79 7.86 -4.48 -38.30
N SER A 80 8.39 -4.95 -37.16
CA SER A 80 9.81 -5.34 -37.08
C SER A 80 9.98 -6.86 -36.95
N LEU A 81 10.26 -7.48 -38.11
CA LEU A 81 11.13 -8.66 -38.32
C LEU A 81 10.57 -10.10 -38.38
N GLU A 82 9.27 -10.38 -38.36
CA GLU A 82 8.77 -11.77 -38.56
C GLU A 82 7.76 -12.02 -39.70
N LEU A 83 7.31 -10.99 -40.43
CA LEU A 83 6.30 -11.15 -41.51
C LEU A 83 6.75 -10.70 -42.92
N GLN A 84 8.05 -10.69 -43.21
CA GLN A 84 8.58 -10.38 -44.55
C GLN A 84 8.53 -11.55 -45.56
N GLN A 85 7.59 -12.49 -45.43
CA GLN A 85 7.44 -13.58 -46.42
C GLN A 85 6.20 -13.48 -47.32
N TYR A 86 5.33 -12.49 -47.17
CA TYR A 86 4.23 -12.31 -48.10
C TYR A 86 3.98 -10.83 -48.44
N GLY A 87 4.60 -10.38 -49.54
CA GLY A 87 4.02 -9.49 -50.55
C GLY A 87 3.83 -8.00 -50.23
N GLY A 88 4.54 -7.16 -50.98
CA GLY A 88 3.96 -5.93 -51.55
C GLY A 88 4.46 -4.60 -50.99
N ASP A 89 5.34 -3.97 -51.77
CA ASP A 89 5.63 -2.54 -51.95
C ASP A 89 5.62 -1.59 -50.74
N CYS A 90 6.82 -1.08 -50.49
CA CYS A 90 7.15 0.11 -49.72
C CYS A 90 6.31 1.34 -50.15
N VAL A 91 5.34 1.70 -49.30
CA VAL A 91 4.64 2.98 -49.35
C VAL A 91 5.17 3.92 -48.27
N ASP A 92 5.99 4.85 -48.73
CA ASP A 92 6.29 6.21 -48.25
C ASP A 92 5.80 6.60 -46.84
N ASP A 93 6.78 6.77 -45.94
CA ASP A 93 6.70 7.25 -44.54
C ASP A 93 6.39 8.78 -44.45
N SER A 94 5.42 9.25 -45.25
CA SER A 94 5.13 10.69 -45.42
C SER A 94 3.68 11.10 -45.19
N LEU A 95 2.85 10.25 -44.55
CA LEU A 95 1.48 10.61 -44.17
C LEU A 95 1.42 11.14 -42.73
N SER A 96 0.65 12.21 -42.55
CA SER A 96 0.55 13.01 -41.33
C SER A 96 0.27 12.20 -40.07
N ILE A 97 1.04 12.51 -39.03
CA ILE A 97 1.03 11.89 -37.68
C ILE A 97 -0.38 11.83 -37.05
N ASP A 98 -1.28 12.74 -37.44
CA ASP A 98 -2.58 12.94 -36.79
C ASP A 98 -3.65 11.86 -37.08
N THR A 99 -3.43 10.92 -38.02
CA THR A 99 -4.44 9.89 -38.37
C THR A 99 -4.02 8.45 -38.06
N GLN A 100 -2.74 8.21 -37.78
CA GLN A 100 -2.23 6.87 -37.41
C GLN A 100 -2.41 6.57 -35.90
N ASP A 101 -2.62 7.59 -35.07
CA ASP A 101 -2.69 7.52 -33.60
C ASP A 101 -3.83 6.64 -33.03
N ILE A 102 -4.77 6.20 -33.86
CA ILE A 102 -5.87 5.31 -33.44
C ILE A 102 -5.41 3.84 -33.40
N VAL A 103 -4.31 3.46 -34.07
CA VAL A 103 -3.90 2.06 -34.25
C VAL A 103 -2.82 1.60 -33.26
N ASP A 104 -2.09 2.51 -32.61
CA ASP A 104 -0.93 2.21 -31.75
C ASP A 104 -1.17 2.42 -30.24
N GLN A 105 -2.42 2.57 -29.78
CA GLN A 105 -2.69 2.52 -28.34
C GLN A 105 -2.37 1.12 -27.80
N PRO A 106 -1.67 1.01 -26.64
CA PRO A 106 -1.44 -0.29 -26.03
C PRO A 106 -2.76 -1.01 -25.82
N ALA A 107 -2.83 -2.29 -26.19
CA ALA A 107 -4.05 -3.11 -26.14
C ALA A 107 -4.76 -3.08 -24.76
N PHE A 108 -4.03 -2.74 -23.69
CA PHE A 108 -4.59 -2.39 -22.40
C PHE A 108 -3.78 -1.24 -21.77
N SER A 109 -4.33 -0.02 -21.83
CA SER A 109 -3.81 1.11 -21.07
C SER A 109 -4.93 2.00 -20.56
N ILE A 110 -4.88 2.35 -19.27
CA ILE A 110 -5.84 3.25 -18.62
C ILE A 110 -5.03 4.36 -17.95
N THR A 111 -5.33 5.62 -18.31
CA THR A 111 -4.71 6.78 -17.68
C THR A 111 -5.76 7.59 -16.94
N GLU A 112 -5.57 7.72 -15.64
CA GLU A 112 -6.43 8.47 -14.74
C GLU A 112 -5.63 9.55 -14.02
N VAL A 113 -6.32 10.60 -13.59
CA VAL A 113 -5.73 11.74 -12.90
C VAL A 113 -6.54 12.07 -11.66
N ALA A 114 -5.85 12.33 -10.55
CA ALA A 114 -6.41 12.87 -9.31
C ALA A 114 -5.60 14.08 -8.86
N VAL A 115 -6.26 15.05 -8.23
CA VAL A 115 -5.63 16.21 -7.61
C VAL A 115 -6.01 16.18 -6.14
N MET A 116 -5.05 16.32 -5.22
CA MET A 116 -5.34 16.32 -3.78
C MET A 116 -5.96 17.64 -3.31
N ASN A 117 -7.08 18.04 -3.93
CA ASN A 117 -7.96 19.15 -3.57
C ASN A 117 -9.38 18.64 -3.25
N ASP A 118 -10.28 19.53 -2.82
CA ASP A 118 -11.61 19.10 -2.36
C ASP A 118 -12.55 18.67 -3.49
N GLU A 119 -12.28 19.07 -4.74
CA GLU A 119 -13.16 18.83 -5.89
C GLU A 119 -12.73 17.61 -6.73
N GLU A 120 -11.44 17.28 -6.76
CA GLU A 120 -10.83 16.34 -7.71
C GLU A 120 -9.96 15.28 -7.02
N ASN A 121 -10.17 15.01 -5.73
CA ASN A 121 -9.46 13.98 -4.96
C ASN A 121 -9.76 12.54 -5.39
N GLN A 122 -10.65 12.32 -6.36
CA GLN A 122 -10.87 10.99 -6.94
C GLN A 122 -10.25 10.93 -8.32
N PHE A 123 -9.56 9.82 -8.59
CA PHE A 123 -9.04 9.53 -9.90
C PHE A 123 -10.18 9.40 -10.91
N LYS A 124 -10.08 10.18 -11.98
CA LYS A 124 -10.98 10.20 -13.14
C LYS A 124 -10.18 10.04 -14.42
N TYR A 125 -10.84 9.61 -15.50
CA TYR A 125 -10.21 9.63 -16.82
C TYR A 125 -9.70 11.04 -17.15
N GLN A 126 -8.49 11.08 -17.68
CA GLN A 126 -7.86 12.33 -18.10
C GLN A 126 -8.61 12.96 -19.29
N GLU A 127 -8.74 14.28 -19.28
CA GLU A 127 -9.35 15.05 -20.38
C GLU A 127 -8.46 15.11 -21.64
N GLN A 128 -9.03 15.50 -22.78
CA GLN A 128 -8.34 15.52 -24.08
C GLN A 128 -7.00 16.27 -24.06
N PHE A 129 -6.93 17.40 -23.35
CA PHE A 129 -5.74 18.25 -23.22
C PHE A 129 -5.11 18.17 -21.82
N GLY A 130 -5.44 17.11 -21.07
CA GLY A 130 -4.93 16.90 -19.73
C GLY A 130 -5.53 17.83 -18.69
N ARG A 131 -4.82 18.01 -17.56
CA ARG A 131 -5.25 18.85 -16.43
C ARG A 131 -4.24 19.96 -16.22
N ALA A 132 -4.73 21.16 -15.89
CA ALA A 132 -3.85 22.25 -15.51
C ALA A 132 -3.06 21.90 -14.24
N TYR A 133 -1.82 22.32 -14.14
CA TYR A 133 -1.09 22.32 -12.86
C TYR A 133 -1.22 23.70 -12.21
N ASN A 134 -1.64 23.75 -10.95
CA ASN A 134 -1.54 24.96 -10.14
C ASN A 134 -0.39 24.81 -9.14
N ASP A 135 0.23 25.93 -8.79
CA ASP A 135 1.18 25.99 -7.69
C ASP A 135 0.50 25.47 -6.41
N ASP A 136 1.26 24.78 -5.55
CA ASP A 136 0.80 24.14 -4.31
C ASP A 136 -0.17 22.95 -4.46
N GLU A 137 -0.47 22.48 -5.68
CA GLU A 137 -1.23 21.24 -5.89
C GLU A 137 -0.32 19.99 -5.90
N PHE A 138 -0.90 18.88 -5.39
CA PHE A 138 -0.36 17.54 -5.55
C PHE A 138 -1.21 16.78 -6.59
N LEU A 139 -0.61 16.55 -7.76
CA LEU A 139 -1.25 15.93 -8.93
C LEU A 139 -0.68 14.52 -9.13
N ILE A 140 -1.55 13.53 -9.30
CA ILE A 140 -1.15 12.15 -9.57
C ILE A 140 -1.74 11.69 -10.90
N PHE A 141 -0.89 11.25 -11.82
CA PHE A 141 -1.29 10.45 -12.96
C PHE A 141 -1.12 8.97 -12.63
N SER A 142 -2.18 8.19 -12.70
CA SER A 142 -2.16 6.73 -12.51
C SER A 142 -2.35 6.05 -13.85
N VAL A 143 -1.32 5.33 -14.30
CA VAL A 143 -1.31 4.65 -15.60
C VAL A 143 -1.24 3.14 -15.38
N ALA A 144 -2.32 2.43 -15.70
CA ALA A 144 -2.37 0.97 -15.66
C ALA A 144 -2.01 0.40 -17.04
N VAL A 145 -1.03 -0.51 -17.10
CA VAL A 145 -0.55 -1.15 -18.33
C VAL A 145 -0.21 -2.62 -18.08
N ARG A 146 -0.34 -3.47 -19.10
CA ARG A 146 0.01 -4.89 -18.97
C ARG A 146 1.50 -5.18 -19.11
N TYR A 147 2.17 -4.48 -20.03
CA TYR A 147 3.57 -4.74 -20.42
C TYR A 147 4.41 -3.48 -20.23
N PRO A 148 4.68 -3.05 -18.98
CA PRO A 148 5.34 -1.77 -18.70
C PRO A 148 6.71 -1.62 -19.38
N GLU A 149 7.42 -2.72 -19.65
CA GLU A 149 8.74 -2.77 -20.28
C GLU A 149 8.78 -2.29 -21.74
N ILE A 150 7.65 -2.35 -22.44
CA ILE A 150 7.52 -1.88 -23.83
C ILE A 150 6.75 -0.56 -23.97
N ILE A 151 6.33 0.04 -22.85
CA ILE A 151 5.54 1.27 -22.85
C ILE A 151 6.39 2.46 -22.41
N ALA A 152 6.44 3.50 -23.25
CA ALA A 152 6.90 4.83 -22.86
C ALA A 152 5.72 5.72 -22.47
N TYR A 153 5.98 6.77 -21.70
CA TYR A 153 4.97 7.73 -21.27
C TYR A 153 5.30 9.08 -21.88
N LEU A 154 4.48 9.50 -22.84
CA LEU A 154 4.54 10.81 -23.46
C LEU A 154 3.80 11.81 -22.56
N VAL A 155 4.50 12.86 -22.13
CA VAL A 155 3.95 13.96 -21.36
C VAL A 155 3.85 15.19 -22.25
N ASP A 156 2.64 15.53 -22.69
CA ASP A 156 2.36 16.70 -23.51
C ASP A 156 2.03 17.92 -22.64
N PHE A 157 2.53 19.08 -23.05
CA PHE A 157 2.31 20.35 -22.37
C PHE A 157 1.52 21.31 -23.27
N TYR A 158 0.40 21.81 -22.75
CA TYR A 158 -0.47 22.74 -23.46
C TYR A 158 -0.64 24.06 -22.71
N VAL A 159 -0.81 25.15 -23.46
CA VAL A 159 -1.05 26.48 -22.91
C VAL A 159 -2.09 27.21 -23.78
N TYR A 160 -3.17 27.69 -23.17
CA TYR A 160 -4.19 28.52 -23.83
C TYR A 160 -3.60 29.83 -24.36
N SER A 161 -4.22 30.56 -25.28
CA SER A 161 -3.76 31.94 -25.58
C SER A 161 -4.20 32.90 -24.47
N SER A 162 -3.49 34.01 -24.22
CA SER A 162 -4.00 35.06 -23.31
C SER A 162 -5.28 35.72 -23.82
N ARG A 163 -5.60 35.52 -25.11
CA ARG A 163 -6.81 36.02 -25.77
C ARG A 163 -7.78 34.90 -26.14
N SER A 164 -7.62 33.71 -25.57
CA SER A 164 -8.45 32.57 -25.95
C SER A 164 -9.91 32.78 -25.58
N PHE A 165 -10.81 32.39 -26.46
CA PHE A 165 -12.25 32.38 -26.19
C PHE A 165 -12.68 31.04 -25.57
N PRO A 166 -13.79 30.98 -24.82
CA PRO A 166 -14.34 29.72 -24.33
C PRO A 166 -14.55 28.72 -25.49
N GLY A 167 -13.95 27.54 -25.39
CA GLY A 167 -14.02 26.49 -26.41
C GLY A 167 -12.88 26.46 -27.44
N GLU A 168 -11.96 27.44 -27.43
CA GLU A 168 -10.75 27.39 -28.27
C GLU A 168 -9.74 26.38 -27.68
N PRO A 169 -9.20 25.43 -28.47
CA PRO A 169 -8.25 24.44 -27.95
C PRO A 169 -6.92 25.11 -27.53
N PRO A 170 -6.21 24.56 -26.53
CA PRO A 170 -4.94 25.11 -26.10
C PRO A 170 -3.83 24.81 -27.11
N ASN A 171 -2.78 25.64 -27.11
CA ASN A 171 -1.63 25.42 -27.97
C ASN A 171 -0.70 24.38 -27.35
N HIS A 172 -0.34 23.35 -28.12
CA HIS A 172 0.73 22.42 -27.75
C HIS A 172 2.09 23.16 -27.78
N ILE A 173 2.78 23.23 -26.62
CA ILE A 173 4.04 23.98 -26.50
C ILE A 173 5.27 23.08 -26.52
N GLY A 174 5.12 21.80 -26.20
CA GLY A 174 6.18 20.81 -26.15
C GLY A 174 5.78 19.55 -25.40
N PHE A 175 6.70 18.60 -25.35
CA PHE A 175 6.50 17.26 -24.80
C PHE A 175 7.76 16.74 -24.10
N SER A 176 7.60 15.72 -23.26
CA SER A 176 8.67 14.93 -22.65
C SER A 176 8.38 13.44 -22.80
N TYR A 177 9.42 12.63 -22.97
CA TYR A 177 9.30 11.17 -22.92
C TYR A 177 9.90 10.63 -21.62
N ILE A 178 9.14 9.77 -20.95
CA ILE A 178 9.65 8.91 -19.89
C ILE A 178 9.73 7.50 -20.46
N LEU A 179 10.95 6.98 -20.57
CA LEU A 179 11.21 5.67 -21.15
C LEU A 179 11.14 4.58 -20.06
N PRO A 180 10.71 3.35 -20.40
CA PRO A 180 10.63 2.26 -19.43
C PRO A 180 12.01 1.92 -18.84
N SER A 181 13.09 2.14 -19.59
CA SER A 181 14.47 1.96 -19.11
C SER A 181 14.87 2.89 -17.97
N THR A 182 14.11 3.96 -17.71
CA THR A 182 14.29 4.89 -16.58
C THR A 182 13.47 4.49 -15.34
N LEU A 183 12.54 3.54 -15.49
CA LEU A 183 11.63 3.05 -14.45
C LEU A 183 12.09 1.69 -13.89
N GLN A 184 13.38 1.56 -13.57
CA GLN A 184 13.96 0.27 -13.15
C GLN A 184 13.61 -0.10 -11.71
N ALA A 185 13.62 0.87 -10.80
CA ALA A 185 13.26 0.68 -9.40
C ALA A 185 11.74 0.81 -9.22
N SER A 186 11.19 0.24 -8.15
CA SER A 186 9.76 0.42 -7.83
C SER A 186 9.40 1.87 -7.51
N VAL A 187 10.35 2.69 -7.05
CA VAL A 187 10.14 4.11 -6.76
C VAL A 187 11.32 4.92 -7.27
N GLY A 188 11.09 6.18 -7.64
CA GLY A 188 12.20 7.06 -8.01
C GLY A 188 11.79 8.49 -8.35
N LEU A 189 12.79 9.34 -8.52
CA LEU A 189 12.68 10.72 -8.95
C LEU A 189 13.33 10.86 -10.33
N LEU A 190 12.58 11.36 -11.31
CA LEU A 190 13.05 11.58 -12.67
C LEU A 190 13.10 13.08 -12.96
N THR A 191 14.10 13.50 -13.73
CA THR A 191 14.14 14.84 -14.33
C THR A 191 14.36 14.68 -15.82
N VAL A 192 13.38 15.08 -16.63
CA VAL A 192 13.36 14.94 -18.09
C VAL A 192 13.24 16.32 -18.76
N PRO A 193 13.88 16.53 -19.93
CA PRO A 193 13.77 17.79 -20.64
C PRO A 193 12.38 17.94 -21.29
N ILE A 194 11.84 19.16 -21.27
CA ILE A 194 10.65 19.54 -22.03
C ILE A 194 11.11 20.03 -23.40
N THR A 195 10.71 19.34 -24.46
CA THR A 195 11.12 19.61 -25.84
C THR A 195 9.98 20.25 -26.61
N SER A 196 10.22 21.41 -27.22
CA SER A 196 9.20 22.07 -28.07
C SER A 196 8.91 21.30 -29.36
N SER A 197 7.81 21.63 -30.02
CA SER A 197 7.45 21.10 -31.36
C SER A 197 8.48 21.40 -32.45
N LYS A 198 9.50 22.24 -32.18
CA LYS A 198 10.65 22.50 -33.06
C LYS A 198 11.92 21.76 -32.61
N HIS A 199 11.77 20.72 -31.78
CA HIS A 199 12.85 19.89 -31.23
C HIS A 199 13.94 20.66 -30.46
N ARG A 200 13.56 21.77 -29.79
CA ARG A 200 14.46 22.53 -28.91
C ARG A 200 14.02 22.37 -27.45
N PRO A 201 14.95 22.18 -26.50
CA PRO A 201 14.60 22.14 -25.09
C PRO A 201 14.09 23.53 -24.64
N ILE A 202 12.98 23.55 -23.93
CA ILE A 202 12.30 24.76 -23.45
C ILE A 202 12.13 24.79 -21.94
N GLY A 203 12.50 23.71 -21.25
CA GLY A 203 12.37 23.55 -19.82
C GLY A 203 12.72 22.14 -19.37
N GLN A 204 12.36 21.85 -18.12
CA GLN A 204 12.50 20.54 -17.49
C GLN A 204 11.25 20.20 -16.69
N LEU A 205 10.95 18.90 -16.64
CA LEU A 205 9.93 18.29 -15.79
C LEU A 205 10.64 17.42 -14.75
N THR A 206 10.34 17.64 -13.48
CA THR A 206 10.73 16.76 -12.38
C THR A 206 9.49 16.00 -11.91
N VAL A 207 9.57 14.68 -11.85
CA VAL A 207 8.43 13.81 -11.54
C VAL A 207 8.88 12.67 -10.64
N GLU A 208 8.15 12.43 -9.55
CA GLU A 208 8.33 11.24 -8.74
C GLU A 208 7.42 10.12 -9.25
N TYR A 209 7.83 8.87 -9.12
CA TYR A 209 7.01 7.74 -9.51
C TYR A 209 7.01 6.61 -8.48
N VAL A 210 5.94 5.82 -8.51
CA VAL A 210 5.88 4.48 -7.92
C VAL A 210 5.29 3.52 -8.95
N ALA A 211 5.97 2.41 -9.20
CA ALA A 211 5.51 1.30 -10.03
C ALA A 211 5.00 0.18 -9.12
N ILE A 212 3.75 -0.22 -9.31
CA ILE A 212 3.02 -1.15 -8.45
C ILE A 212 2.70 -2.39 -9.28
N LYS A 213 3.32 -3.51 -8.92
CA LYS A 213 3.16 -4.80 -9.59
C LYS A 213 2.21 -5.69 -8.80
N PRO A 214 1.49 -6.62 -9.43
CA PRO A 214 0.72 -7.63 -8.70
C PRO A 214 1.66 -8.52 -7.89
N ILE A 215 1.13 -9.17 -6.86
CA ILE A 215 1.88 -10.16 -6.10
C ILE A 215 2.12 -11.39 -6.99
N PRO A 216 3.37 -11.78 -7.27
CA PRO A 216 3.66 -12.91 -8.15
C PRO A 216 3.08 -14.22 -7.61
N ASP A 217 2.44 -14.98 -8.50
CA ASP A 217 1.94 -16.33 -8.29
C ASP A 217 0.94 -16.48 -7.12
N TYR A 218 0.25 -15.40 -6.72
CA TYR A 218 -0.78 -15.46 -5.68
C TYR A 218 -2.19 -15.62 -6.31
N PRO A 219 -2.95 -16.69 -5.97
CA PRO A 219 -4.25 -16.97 -6.58
C PRO A 219 -5.33 -16.09 -5.95
N TRP A 220 -5.44 -14.84 -6.40
CA TRP A 220 -6.53 -13.97 -5.95
C TRP A 220 -7.89 -14.52 -6.37
N ASP A 221 -8.76 -14.73 -5.40
CA ASP A 221 -10.18 -14.97 -5.62
C ASP A 221 -11.04 -13.88 -4.98
N MET A 222 -12.35 -13.95 -5.23
CA MET A 222 -13.32 -13.02 -4.66
C MET A 222 -14.08 -13.65 -3.47
N SER A 223 -13.55 -14.72 -2.87
CA SER A 223 -14.27 -15.47 -1.84
C SER A 223 -14.44 -14.65 -0.55
N ILE A 224 -13.42 -13.87 -0.18
CA ILE A 224 -13.39 -13.05 1.02
C ILE A 224 -12.69 -11.71 0.70
N SER A 225 -13.34 -10.60 1.02
CA SER A 225 -12.75 -9.26 0.92
C SER A 225 -13.22 -8.38 2.07
N TYR A 226 -12.29 -7.83 2.85
CA TYR A 226 -12.54 -6.84 3.89
C TYR A 226 -11.91 -5.47 3.56
N ALA A 227 -11.44 -5.26 2.33
CA ALA A 227 -10.70 -4.05 1.93
C ALA A 227 -11.42 -2.72 2.30
N LYS A 228 -12.75 -2.73 2.33
CA LYS A 228 -13.61 -1.59 2.72
C LYS A 228 -14.57 -1.91 3.87
N HIS A 229 -14.43 -3.08 4.48
CA HIS A 229 -15.35 -3.54 5.48
C HIS A 229 -15.02 -2.92 6.84
N TRP A 230 -15.99 -2.24 7.42
CA TRP A 230 -15.97 -1.77 8.79
C TRP A 230 -17.37 -1.84 9.37
N GLU A 231 -17.55 -2.55 10.48
CA GLU A 231 -18.87 -2.66 11.10
C GLU A 231 -19.23 -1.37 11.84
N GLN A 232 -20.49 -0.94 11.74
CA GLN A 232 -20.95 0.32 12.34
C GLN A 232 -20.78 0.37 13.86
N ARG A 233 -20.81 -0.79 14.52
CA ARG A 233 -20.61 -0.93 15.96
C ARG A 233 -19.14 -0.85 16.39
N TRP A 234 -18.19 -1.00 15.46
CA TRP A 234 -16.77 -0.86 15.75
C TRP A 234 -16.44 0.62 15.87
N SER A 235 -16.65 1.18 17.05
CA SER A 235 -16.35 2.57 17.39
C SER A 235 -15.69 2.64 18.75
N GLY A 236 -14.71 3.54 18.89
CA GLY A 236 -13.96 3.71 20.13
C GLY A 236 -13.19 2.46 20.56
N LEU A 237 -12.65 1.70 19.60
CA LEU A 237 -11.85 0.51 19.87
C LEU A 237 -10.62 0.85 20.69
N ASP A 238 -10.29 -0.05 21.61
CA ASP A 238 -9.09 0.01 22.44
C ASP A 238 -7.95 -0.70 21.71
N VAL A 239 -6.91 0.05 21.34
CA VAL A 239 -5.78 -0.49 20.57
C VAL A 239 -4.49 -0.35 21.37
N GLY A 240 -3.85 -1.48 21.69
CA GLY A 240 -2.60 -1.48 22.43
C GLY A 240 -1.42 -1.12 21.53
N HIS A 241 -0.78 0.02 21.78
CA HIS A 241 0.39 0.50 21.04
C HIS A 241 1.59 -0.42 21.29
N ARG A 242 2.19 -1.04 20.25
CA ARG A 242 3.29 -2.03 20.40
C ARG A 242 3.01 -3.11 21.47
N GLY A 243 1.73 -3.43 21.66
CA GLY A 243 1.22 -4.15 22.84
C GLY A 243 0.89 -3.21 24.01
N LEU A 244 1.62 -3.30 25.12
CA LEU A 244 1.41 -2.48 26.32
C LEU A 244 2.03 -1.07 26.26
N GLY A 245 2.64 -0.71 25.14
CA GLY A 245 3.18 0.63 24.93
C GLY A 245 4.68 0.73 24.92
N THR A 246 5.16 1.96 24.73
CA THR A 246 6.58 2.26 24.61
C THR A 246 7.36 1.91 25.88
N SER A 247 8.50 1.25 25.70
CA SER A 247 9.41 0.82 26.77
C SER A 247 10.39 1.90 27.22
N PHE A 248 10.62 2.90 26.36
CA PHE A 248 11.64 3.93 26.54
C PHE A 248 11.03 5.33 26.32
N LYS A 249 10.77 6.06 27.41
CA LYS A 249 10.41 7.48 27.41
C LYS A 249 11.30 8.22 28.41
N PHE A 250 11.47 9.53 28.19
CA PHE A 250 12.26 10.41 29.08
C PHE A 250 11.83 10.31 30.55
N GLU A 251 10.53 10.17 30.83
CA GLU A 251 10.03 9.91 32.18
C GLU A 251 9.72 8.42 32.39
N MET A 252 10.50 7.76 33.25
CA MET A 252 10.40 6.32 33.52
C MET A 252 8.99 5.84 33.92
N LYS A 253 8.22 6.67 34.63
CA LYS A 253 6.83 6.37 35.05
C LYS A 253 5.86 6.21 33.87
N ASN A 254 6.21 6.74 32.69
CA ASN A 254 5.33 6.76 31.51
C ASN A 254 5.57 5.57 30.56
N CYS A 255 6.51 4.66 30.87
CA CYS A 255 6.79 3.51 30.01
C CYS A 255 6.12 2.23 30.50
N ALA A 256 5.93 1.30 29.58
CA ALA A 256 5.36 -0.01 29.85
C ALA A 256 6.26 -0.90 30.73
N ASN A 257 5.64 -1.85 31.45
CA ASN A 257 6.33 -2.81 32.30
C ASN A 257 6.83 -4.06 31.54
N VAL A 258 6.33 -4.27 30.32
CA VAL A 258 6.77 -5.33 29.40
C VAL A 258 7.41 -4.67 28.19
N ARG A 259 8.48 -5.28 27.66
CA ARG A 259 9.19 -4.75 26.49
C ARG A 259 8.26 -4.67 25.28
N GLU A 260 8.22 -3.52 24.64
CA GLU A 260 7.40 -3.22 23.46
C GLU A 260 7.70 -4.18 22.32
N ASN A 261 6.73 -4.41 21.43
CA ASN A 261 6.92 -5.21 20.21
C ASN A 261 7.41 -6.65 20.49
N THR A 262 7.10 -7.18 21.68
CA THR A 262 7.33 -8.60 22.06
C THR A 262 6.01 -9.36 22.09
N VAL A 263 6.07 -10.69 21.93
CA VAL A 263 4.89 -11.55 22.05
C VAL A 263 4.21 -11.36 23.41
N ALA A 264 5.00 -11.27 24.48
CA ALA A 264 4.51 -11.05 25.84
C ALA A 264 3.73 -9.72 25.95
N SER A 265 4.26 -8.62 25.40
CA SER A 265 3.58 -7.32 25.41
C SER A 265 2.23 -7.38 24.70
N LEU A 266 2.18 -8.02 23.54
CA LEU A 266 0.96 -8.15 22.74
C LEU A 266 -0.08 -9.04 23.43
N LYS A 267 0.32 -10.21 23.95
CA LYS A 267 -0.55 -11.08 24.75
C LYS A 267 -1.07 -10.35 25.98
N THR A 268 -0.23 -9.57 26.66
CA THR A 268 -0.63 -8.86 27.87
C THR A 268 -1.62 -7.74 27.57
N ALA A 269 -1.44 -6.98 26.50
CA ALA A 269 -2.42 -5.97 26.09
C ALA A 269 -3.79 -6.59 25.77
N ALA A 270 -3.80 -7.72 25.04
CA ALA A 270 -5.02 -8.48 24.78
C ALA A 270 -5.71 -8.94 26.08
N HIS A 271 -4.95 -9.48 27.04
CA HIS A 271 -5.49 -9.88 28.36
C HIS A 271 -6.11 -8.71 29.14
N HIS A 272 -5.64 -7.48 28.89
CA HIS A 272 -6.18 -6.25 29.50
C HIS A 272 -7.25 -5.56 28.63
N GLY A 273 -7.88 -6.31 27.72
CA GLY A 273 -9.08 -5.87 27.01
C GLY A 273 -8.81 -5.05 25.75
N ALA A 274 -7.62 -5.15 25.16
CA ALA A 274 -7.38 -4.61 23.83
C ALA A 274 -8.28 -5.30 22.80
N ASP A 275 -9.02 -4.51 22.01
CA ASP A 275 -9.74 -5.04 20.85
C ASP A 275 -8.74 -5.42 19.75
N MET A 276 -7.72 -4.57 19.56
CA MET A 276 -6.62 -4.79 18.65
C MET A 276 -5.28 -4.50 19.32
N VAL A 277 -4.21 -5.12 18.82
CA VAL A 277 -2.84 -4.72 19.13
C VAL A 277 -2.18 -4.14 17.89
N GLU A 278 -1.48 -3.03 18.07
CA GLU A 278 -0.66 -2.39 17.06
C GLU A 278 0.80 -2.83 17.24
N PHE A 279 1.53 -3.03 16.13
CA PHE A 279 2.96 -3.31 16.14
C PHE A 279 3.62 -3.00 14.79
N ASP A 280 4.93 -2.72 14.88
CA ASP A 280 5.77 -2.29 13.76
C ASP A 280 6.44 -3.46 13.05
N VAL A 281 6.32 -3.54 11.73
CA VAL A 281 6.97 -4.57 10.91
C VAL A 281 7.98 -3.96 9.97
N GLN A 282 9.18 -4.55 9.95
CA GLN A 282 10.20 -4.30 8.94
C GLN A 282 10.94 -5.59 8.54
N LEU A 283 11.71 -5.57 7.45
CA LEU A 283 12.51 -6.73 7.03
C LEU A 283 13.94 -6.71 7.59
N SER A 284 14.39 -7.87 8.06
CA SER A 284 15.80 -8.16 8.30
C SER A 284 16.59 -8.29 6.99
N LYS A 285 17.92 -8.42 7.07
CA LYS A 285 18.82 -8.61 5.91
C LYS A 285 18.48 -9.81 5.04
N ASP A 286 18.05 -10.89 5.67
CA ASP A 286 17.61 -12.14 5.05
C ASP A 286 16.12 -12.14 4.68
N MET A 287 15.51 -10.95 4.63
CA MET A 287 14.15 -10.71 4.15
C MET A 287 13.06 -11.37 5.00
N ILE A 288 13.30 -11.49 6.31
CA ILE A 288 12.31 -12.01 7.26
C ILE A 288 11.58 -10.84 7.92
N PRO A 289 10.23 -10.81 7.92
CA PRO A 289 9.48 -9.79 8.63
C PRO A 289 9.65 -9.92 10.15
N VAL A 290 10.31 -8.92 10.74
CA VAL A 290 10.55 -8.79 12.18
C VAL A 290 9.72 -7.66 12.76
N ILE A 291 9.30 -7.85 14.01
CA ILE A 291 8.51 -6.86 14.73
C ILE A 291 9.45 -6.00 15.58
N TYR A 292 9.61 -4.74 15.19
CA TYR A 292 10.50 -3.77 15.83
C TYR A 292 10.27 -2.34 15.29
N HIS A 293 10.29 -1.35 16.18
CA HIS A 293 9.94 0.04 15.85
C HIS A 293 11.06 0.83 15.17
N ASP A 294 12.25 0.86 15.76
CA ASP A 294 13.33 1.74 15.27
C ASP A 294 14.01 1.16 14.03
N PHE A 295 14.54 2.01 13.15
CA PHE A 295 15.31 1.55 11.99
C PHE A 295 16.70 1.01 12.36
N TYR A 296 17.19 1.38 13.54
CA TYR A 296 18.54 1.08 14.04
C TYR A 296 18.46 0.36 15.37
N VAL A 297 19.45 -0.48 15.60
CA VAL A 297 19.69 -1.15 16.88
C VAL A 297 21.07 -0.76 17.41
N SER A 298 21.24 -0.73 18.74
CA SER A 298 22.56 -0.50 19.35
C SER A 298 23.18 -1.82 19.82
N ILE A 299 24.44 -2.06 19.42
CA ILE A 299 25.18 -3.28 19.77
C ILE A 299 26.43 -2.92 20.57
N SER A 300 26.66 -3.61 21.69
CA SER A 300 27.88 -3.44 22.48
C SER A 300 29.07 -4.12 21.84
N LEU A 301 30.15 -3.36 21.62
CA LEU A 301 31.43 -3.86 21.11
C LEU A 301 32.29 -4.55 22.18
N LYS A 302 31.89 -4.48 23.47
CA LYS A 302 32.62 -5.10 24.60
C LYS A 302 31.80 -6.18 25.31
N ARG A 303 32.46 -7.31 25.60
CA ARG A 303 31.90 -8.48 26.31
C ARG A 303 31.84 -8.33 27.85
N LYS A 304 32.19 -7.18 28.45
CA LYS A 304 32.32 -7.04 29.93
C LYS A 304 31.55 -5.85 30.49
N LYS A 305 31.11 -6.01 31.75
CA LYS A 305 30.17 -5.24 32.60
C LYS A 305 30.34 -3.72 32.73
N GLN A 306 31.21 -3.08 31.95
CA GLN A 306 31.33 -1.61 31.88
C GLN A 306 31.22 -1.23 30.40
N ILE A 307 29.99 -1.04 29.94
CA ILE A 307 29.67 -0.56 28.60
C ILE A 307 29.56 0.96 28.72
N GLU A 308 30.47 1.68 28.08
CA GLU A 308 30.35 3.13 27.91
C GLU A 308 29.61 3.44 26.60
N ALA A 309 28.93 4.58 26.50
CA ALA A 309 28.15 4.94 25.31
C ALA A 309 29.00 4.93 24.02
N MET A 310 30.30 5.25 24.14
CA MET A 310 31.27 5.19 23.03
C MET A 310 31.62 3.77 22.57
N ASP A 311 31.22 2.73 23.31
CA ASP A 311 31.43 1.32 22.97
C ASP A 311 30.20 0.70 22.27
N MET A 312 29.17 1.49 21.98
CA MET A 312 27.94 1.07 21.32
C MET A 312 27.97 1.48 19.85
N LEU A 313 27.64 0.55 18.96
CA LEU A 313 27.53 0.79 17.52
C LEU A 313 26.06 0.71 17.09
N GLU A 314 25.58 1.77 16.45
CA GLU A 314 24.26 1.79 15.81
C GLU A 314 24.34 1.07 14.45
N ILE A 315 23.53 0.02 14.27
CA ILE A 315 23.47 -0.76 13.04
C ILE A 315 22.02 -0.81 12.56
N PRO A 316 21.74 -0.56 11.26
CA PRO A 316 20.40 -0.72 10.73
C PRO A 316 19.89 -2.16 10.84
N VAL A 317 18.62 -2.34 11.18
CA VAL A 317 17.99 -3.68 11.30
C VAL A 317 18.10 -4.46 9.99
N LYS A 318 17.86 -3.78 8.86
CA LYS A 318 18.01 -4.31 7.50
C LYS A 318 19.41 -4.85 7.15
N ASP A 319 20.43 -4.54 7.95
CA ASP A 319 21.82 -4.98 7.73
C ASP A 319 22.20 -6.19 8.60
N LEU A 320 21.26 -6.69 9.42
CA LEU A 320 21.40 -7.87 10.29
C LEU A 320 20.42 -8.96 9.88
N THR A 321 20.87 -10.22 9.86
CA THR A 321 19.95 -11.37 9.70
C THR A 321 19.11 -11.58 10.95
N LEU A 322 18.00 -12.31 10.86
CA LEU A 322 17.20 -12.66 12.04
C LEU A 322 18.06 -13.33 13.13
N GLU A 323 18.88 -14.30 12.72
CA GLU A 323 19.80 -14.99 13.63
C GLU A 323 20.75 -14.02 14.34
N GLN A 324 21.28 -13.02 13.62
CA GLN A 324 22.14 -12.00 14.23
C GLN A 324 21.36 -11.10 15.20
N LEU A 325 20.12 -10.74 14.88
CA LEU A 325 19.25 -9.95 15.77
C LEU A 325 18.94 -10.70 17.08
N HIS A 326 18.76 -12.02 17.04
CA HIS A 326 18.50 -12.84 18.22
C HIS A 326 19.76 -13.18 19.03
N LEU A 327 20.92 -13.37 18.37
CA LEU A 327 22.17 -13.75 19.06
C LEU A 327 22.91 -12.58 19.70
N LEU A 328 22.79 -11.38 19.13
CA LEU A 328 23.48 -10.21 19.66
C LEU A 328 22.72 -9.68 20.87
N LYS A 329 23.44 -9.26 21.91
CA LYS A 329 22.83 -8.48 22.99
C LYS A 329 22.51 -7.08 22.44
N VAL A 330 21.34 -6.98 21.84
CA VAL A 330 20.84 -5.79 21.18
C VAL A 330 20.10 -4.92 22.20
N TYR A 331 20.59 -3.70 22.35
CA TYR A 331 19.97 -2.68 23.19
C TYR A 331 19.14 -1.76 22.32
N HIS A 332 18.05 -1.24 22.90
CA HIS A 332 17.33 -0.13 22.30
C HIS A 332 18.23 1.12 22.28
N LEU A 333 18.10 2.02 21.29
CA LEU A 333 18.93 3.23 21.19
C LEU A 333 18.90 4.05 22.50
N ALA A 334 17.70 4.24 23.06
CA ALA A 334 17.50 4.90 24.35
C ALA A 334 18.14 4.16 25.54
N GLU A 335 18.05 2.82 25.60
CA GLU A 335 18.66 2.01 26.66
C GLU A 335 20.20 2.13 26.66
N ALA A 336 20.80 2.16 25.46
CA ALA A 336 22.23 2.36 25.29
C ALA A 336 22.69 3.73 25.81
N ARG A 337 21.84 4.76 25.70
CA ARG A 337 22.12 6.12 26.17
C ARG A 337 21.93 6.26 27.68
N GLU A 338 20.89 5.65 28.25
CA GLU A 338 20.50 5.84 29.66
C GLU A 338 21.14 4.87 30.67
N LYS A 339 21.82 3.80 30.22
CA LYS A 339 22.59 2.85 31.05
C LYS A 339 21.80 2.11 32.15
N ASN A 340 20.49 1.96 32.02
CA ASN A 340 19.66 1.31 33.04
C ASN A 340 18.93 0.09 32.46
N PRO A 341 19.44 -1.15 32.67
CA PRO A 341 18.77 -2.35 32.18
C PRO A 341 17.43 -2.51 32.91
N ARG A 342 16.34 -2.41 32.17
CA ARG A 342 14.97 -2.33 32.73
C ARG A 342 14.26 -3.68 32.79
N PHE A 343 14.56 -4.55 31.82
CA PHE A 343 13.91 -5.84 31.67
C PHE A 343 14.88 -6.94 32.11
N PHE A 344 14.49 -7.71 33.11
CA PHE A 344 15.31 -8.79 33.69
C PHE A 344 14.84 -10.18 33.25
N ASP A 345 13.73 -10.27 32.52
CA ASP A 345 13.16 -11.52 31.99
C ASP A 345 13.79 -11.93 30.65
N GLU A 346 15.09 -11.65 30.46
CA GLU A 346 15.84 -11.95 29.22
C GLU A 346 15.90 -13.45 28.88
N ASP A 347 15.47 -14.35 29.79
CA ASP A 347 15.47 -15.79 29.55
C ASP A 347 14.11 -16.32 29.04
N LEU A 348 13.04 -15.51 29.05
CA LEU A 348 11.72 -15.93 28.55
C LEU A 348 11.62 -15.67 27.04
N GLU A 349 11.20 -16.69 26.29
CA GLU A 349 11.11 -16.65 24.82
C GLU A 349 10.14 -15.57 24.33
N ASP A 350 8.93 -15.49 24.93
CA ASP A 350 7.92 -14.47 24.59
C ASP A 350 8.37 -13.02 24.86
N HIS A 351 9.39 -12.83 25.70
CA HIS A 351 9.94 -11.52 26.06
C HIS A 351 11.12 -11.10 25.19
N GLN A 352 11.56 -11.98 24.27
CA GLN A 352 12.66 -11.66 23.36
C GLN A 352 12.26 -10.61 22.33
N PRO A 353 13.15 -9.66 22.00
CA PRO A 353 12.92 -8.71 20.91
C PRO A 353 12.97 -9.40 19.54
N PHE A 354 12.50 -8.68 18.53
CA PHE A 354 12.48 -9.14 17.14
C PHE A 354 11.70 -10.45 16.92
N PRO A 355 10.51 -10.66 17.51
CA PRO A 355 9.69 -11.78 17.09
C PRO A 355 9.33 -11.62 15.61
N THR A 356 9.18 -12.73 14.90
CA THR A 356 8.77 -12.66 13.50
C THR A 356 7.27 -12.35 13.39
N LEU A 357 6.86 -11.73 12.28
CA LEU A 357 5.43 -11.51 12.00
C LEU A 357 4.65 -12.83 12.02
N GLN A 358 5.23 -13.89 11.46
CA GLN A 358 4.65 -15.22 11.47
C GLN A 358 4.41 -15.70 12.91
N THR A 359 5.43 -15.64 13.77
CA THR A 359 5.34 -16.05 15.18
C THR A 359 4.19 -15.32 15.89
N VAL A 360 4.12 -13.99 15.76
CA VAL A 360 3.06 -13.21 16.41
C VAL A 360 1.67 -13.56 15.88
N LEU A 361 1.50 -13.75 14.57
CA LEU A 361 0.19 -14.12 14.01
C LEU A 361 -0.28 -15.51 14.46
N GLN A 362 0.65 -16.44 14.67
CA GLN A 362 0.38 -17.81 15.14
C GLN A 362 0.11 -17.88 16.64
N GLU A 363 0.81 -17.07 17.45
CA GLU A 363 0.76 -17.15 18.91
C GLU A 363 -0.32 -16.28 19.56
N LEU A 364 -0.72 -15.19 18.91
CA LEU A 364 -1.84 -14.39 19.41
C LEU A 364 -3.16 -15.14 19.28
N GLU A 365 -4.07 -14.95 20.22
CA GLU A 365 -5.39 -15.57 20.15
C GLU A 365 -6.19 -15.04 18.96
N GLN A 366 -6.80 -15.92 18.15
CA GLN A 366 -7.41 -15.60 16.84
C GLN A 366 -8.37 -14.39 16.82
N HIS A 367 -8.99 -14.07 17.96
CA HIS A 367 -9.99 -13.04 18.10
C HIS A 367 -9.45 -11.65 18.46
N VAL A 368 -8.16 -11.53 18.73
CA VAL A 368 -7.49 -10.23 18.96
C VAL A 368 -7.20 -9.62 17.59
N GLY A 369 -7.66 -8.41 17.30
CA GLY A 369 -7.32 -7.78 16.02
C GLY A 369 -5.86 -7.33 15.96
N CYS A 370 -5.30 -7.19 14.75
CA CYS A 370 -3.96 -6.63 14.56
C CYS A 370 -4.01 -5.38 13.70
N ASN A 371 -3.34 -4.31 14.13
CA ASN A 371 -2.93 -3.21 13.28
C ASN A 371 -1.43 -3.36 12.97
N ILE A 372 -1.11 -3.73 11.74
CA ILE A 372 0.26 -3.98 11.29
C ILE A 372 0.79 -2.71 10.65
N GLU A 373 1.65 -1.97 11.35
CA GLU A 373 2.37 -0.83 10.78
C GLU A 373 3.53 -1.32 9.92
N ILE A 374 3.51 -1.04 8.62
CA ILE A 374 4.65 -1.31 7.73
C ILE A 374 5.58 -0.09 7.76
N LYS A 375 6.77 -0.30 8.33
CA LYS A 375 7.80 0.72 8.47
C LYS A 375 8.56 0.90 7.16
N TRP A 376 8.65 2.16 6.73
CA TRP A 376 9.48 2.53 5.59
C TRP A 376 9.95 3.96 5.74
N THR A 377 11.20 4.20 5.34
CA THR A 377 11.81 5.52 5.43
C THR A 377 11.14 6.55 4.52
N MET A 378 11.06 7.78 4.99
CA MET A 378 10.60 8.91 4.22
C MET A 378 11.65 10.03 4.21
N GLN A 379 11.58 10.84 3.15
CA GLN A 379 12.34 12.07 3.09
C GLN A 379 11.70 13.12 4.00
N LEU A 380 12.51 13.79 4.81
CA LEU A 380 12.11 14.94 5.62
C LEU A 380 12.14 16.22 4.78
N LYS A 381 11.43 17.26 5.23
CA LYS A 381 11.30 18.54 4.51
C LYS A 381 12.64 19.29 4.37
N ASP A 382 13.62 18.98 5.21
CA ASP A 382 14.99 19.50 5.11
C ASP A 382 15.85 18.77 4.05
N GLY A 383 15.30 17.72 3.42
CA GLY A 383 15.94 16.94 2.38
C GLY A 383 16.67 15.69 2.88
N THR A 384 16.79 15.50 4.19
CA THR A 384 17.39 14.29 4.80
C THR A 384 16.45 13.08 4.72
N PHE A 385 16.98 11.88 4.90
CA PHE A 385 16.21 10.63 4.96
C PHE A 385 16.45 9.95 6.29
N GLU A 386 15.43 9.29 6.83
CA GLU A 386 15.53 8.54 8.09
C GLU A 386 16.47 7.33 7.96
N LEU A 387 16.49 6.68 6.80
CA LEU A 387 17.35 5.54 6.49
C LEU A 387 17.50 5.39 4.96
N ASN A 388 18.64 4.91 4.47
CA ASN A 388 18.75 4.45 3.08
C ASN A 388 18.34 2.99 2.96
N HIS A 389 17.31 2.69 2.16
CA HIS A 389 16.75 1.35 2.06
C HIS A 389 17.30 0.56 0.84
N PRO A 390 17.82 -0.67 1.01
CA PRO A 390 18.38 -1.47 -0.07
C PRO A 390 17.33 -2.32 -0.80
N PHE A 391 16.17 -2.53 -0.19
CA PHE A 391 15.13 -3.41 -0.75
C PHE A 391 14.30 -2.69 -1.80
N ASP A 392 13.92 -3.41 -2.85
CA ASP A 392 12.89 -2.96 -3.79
C ASP A 392 11.50 -2.98 -3.11
N LEU A 393 10.73 -1.91 -3.30
CA LEU A 393 9.48 -1.71 -2.54
C LEU A 393 8.39 -2.75 -2.88
N ASN A 394 8.29 -3.21 -4.13
CA ASN A 394 7.36 -4.31 -4.44
C ASN A 394 7.76 -5.58 -3.69
N THR A 395 9.04 -5.94 -3.76
CA THR A 395 9.55 -7.16 -3.11
C THR A 395 9.35 -7.11 -1.60
N TYR A 396 9.60 -5.96 -0.97
CA TYR A 396 9.40 -5.75 0.46
C TYR A 396 7.95 -5.99 0.90
N LEU A 397 7.00 -5.36 0.20
CA LEU A 397 5.58 -5.50 0.52
C LEU A 397 5.04 -6.88 0.19
N ASP A 398 5.47 -7.50 -0.92
CA ASP A 398 5.01 -8.83 -1.30
C ASP A 398 5.32 -9.87 -0.22
N ILE A 399 6.49 -9.79 0.42
CA ILE A 399 6.87 -10.70 1.51
C ILE A 399 5.97 -10.50 2.73
N ILE A 400 5.81 -9.26 3.20
CA ILE A 400 5.01 -8.95 4.40
C ILE A 400 3.54 -9.32 4.16
N ILE A 401 2.99 -8.97 3.00
CA ILE A 401 1.60 -9.28 2.64
C ILE A 401 1.40 -10.80 2.53
N LYS A 402 2.31 -11.55 1.87
CA LYS A 402 2.23 -13.02 1.77
C LYS A 402 2.19 -13.67 3.15
N VAL A 403 3.11 -13.30 4.05
CA VAL A 403 3.12 -13.80 5.44
C VAL A 403 1.80 -13.47 6.14
N THR A 404 1.28 -12.26 5.99
CA THR A 404 0.01 -11.86 6.63
C THR A 404 -1.20 -12.63 6.08
N LEU A 405 -1.21 -12.92 4.78
CA LEU A 405 -2.28 -13.68 4.14
C LEU A 405 -2.25 -15.15 4.56
N GLU A 406 -1.06 -15.74 4.67
CA GLU A 406 -0.84 -17.14 5.03
C GLU A 406 -1.15 -17.41 6.51
N TYR A 407 -0.64 -16.55 7.40
CA TYR A 407 -0.73 -16.78 8.85
C TYR A 407 -1.82 -15.97 9.56
N GLY A 408 -2.50 -15.05 8.88
CA GLY A 408 -3.53 -14.21 9.49
C GLY A 408 -4.87 -14.91 9.79
N GLY A 409 -5.15 -16.07 9.16
CA GLY A 409 -6.39 -16.81 9.37
C GLY A 409 -7.66 -15.96 9.17
N ASP A 410 -8.59 -16.05 10.14
CA ASP A 410 -9.84 -15.29 10.22
C ASP A 410 -9.73 -13.99 11.03
N ARG A 411 -8.51 -13.62 11.44
CA ARG A 411 -8.25 -12.49 12.33
C ARG A 411 -8.64 -11.19 11.62
N LYS A 412 -9.15 -10.22 12.40
CA LYS A 412 -9.34 -8.86 11.90
C LYS A 412 -7.99 -8.15 11.86
N ILE A 413 -7.48 -7.93 10.66
CA ILE A 413 -6.18 -7.30 10.43
C ILE A 413 -6.38 -6.02 9.63
N LEU A 414 -5.67 -4.98 10.04
CA LEU A 414 -5.54 -3.70 9.37
C LEU A 414 -4.07 -3.48 9.03
N PHE A 415 -3.77 -3.02 7.82
CA PHE A 415 -2.44 -2.47 7.52
C PHE A 415 -2.42 -0.97 7.75
N SER A 416 -1.29 -0.47 8.24
CA SER A 416 -1.03 0.97 8.32
C SER A 416 0.39 1.31 7.89
N SER A 417 0.62 2.55 7.44
CA SER A 417 1.96 3.07 7.16
C SER A 417 1.96 4.60 7.11
N PHE A 418 3.05 5.22 7.52
CA PHE A 418 3.30 6.65 7.29
C PHE A 418 3.61 6.97 5.83
N ASN A 419 3.98 5.96 5.04
CA ASN A 419 4.27 6.14 3.62
C ASN A 419 2.98 6.01 2.77
N PRO A 420 2.55 7.08 2.08
CA PRO A 420 1.32 7.08 1.30
C PRO A 420 1.40 6.16 0.06
N ASP A 421 2.60 5.97 -0.51
CA ASP A 421 2.76 5.03 -1.64
C ASP A 421 2.59 3.59 -1.17
N ILE A 422 3.10 3.24 0.02
CA ILE A 422 2.86 1.91 0.62
C ILE A 422 1.36 1.67 0.80
N CYS A 423 0.62 2.65 1.31
CA CYS A 423 -0.83 2.51 1.50
C CYS A 423 -1.56 2.22 0.18
N ALA A 424 -1.22 2.96 -0.89
CA ALA A 424 -1.76 2.74 -2.22
C ALA A 424 -1.33 1.37 -2.80
N MET A 425 -0.07 0.98 -2.60
CA MET A 425 0.46 -0.30 -3.05
C MET A 425 -0.24 -1.49 -2.39
N ILE A 426 -0.41 -1.48 -1.07
CA ILE A 426 -1.11 -2.56 -0.36
C ILE A 426 -2.56 -2.65 -0.86
N ARG A 427 -3.24 -1.52 -1.02
CA ARG A 427 -4.62 -1.49 -1.51
C ARG A 427 -4.77 -2.08 -2.91
N LEU A 428 -3.80 -1.86 -3.78
CA LEU A 428 -3.79 -2.40 -5.14
C LEU A 428 -3.27 -3.83 -5.21
N LYS A 429 -2.41 -4.27 -4.28
CA LYS A 429 -1.81 -5.61 -4.30
C LYS A 429 -2.71 -6.71 -3.76
N GLN A 430 -3.66 -6.39 -2.89
CA GLN A 430 -4.51 -7.37 -2.23
C GLN A 430 -5.94 -6.87 -1.97
N ASN A 431 -6.88 -7.80 -1.76
CA ASN A 431 -8.29 -7.50 -1.54
C ASN A 431 -8.84 -7.95 -0.18
N LYS A 432 -8.04 -8.60 0.66
CA LYS A 432 -8.49 -9.20 1.92
C LYS A 432 -8.53 -8.19 3.07
N TYR A 433 -7.45 -7.48 3.35
CA TYR A 433 -7.31 -6.63 4.53
C TYR A 433 -7.43 -5.14 4.22
N PRO A 434 -8.13 -4.36 5.04
CA PRO A 434 -8.19 -2.90 4.89
C PRO A 434 -6.85 -2.22 5.20
N VAL A 435 -6.73 -0.97 4.73
CA VAL A 435 -5.55 -0.12 4.91
C VAL A 435 -5.97 1.21 5.52
N VAL A 436 -5.22 1.72 6.50
CA VAL A 436 -5.32 3.10 7.00
C VAL A 436 -4.00 3.84 6.85
N PHE A 437 -4.08 5.12 6.48
CA PHE A 437 -2.90 5.95 6.30
C PHE A 437 -2.52 6.67 7.61
N LEU A 438 -1.30 6.45 8.10
CA LEU A 438 -0.76 7.16 9.26
C LEU A 438 -0.29 8.55 8.86
N THR A 439 -0.68 9.56 9.62
CA THR A 439 -0.21 10.94 9.40
C THR A 439 0.15 11.61 10.72
N GLN A 440 1.27 12.34 10.71
CA GLN A 440 1.67 13.24 11.79
C GLN A 440 0.85 14.53 11.80
N GLY A 441 0.16 14.83 10.69
CA GLY A 441 -0.59 16.07 10.53
C GLY A 441 0.28 17.30 10.77
N ILE A 442 -0.31 18.32 11.41
CA ILE A 442 0.44 19.50 11.84
C ILE A 442 0.86 19.29 13.29
N THR A 443 2.16 19.16 13.54
CA THR A 443 2.72 18.97 14.88
C THR A 443 4.05 19.69 15.04
N ALA A 444 4.34 20.11 16.26
CA ALA A 444 5.66 20.61 16.65
C ALA A 444 6.58 19.52 17.22
N LYS A 445 6.07 18.29 17.44
CA LYS A 445 6.79 17.18 18.08
C LYS A 445 7.73 16.45 17.11
N TYR A 446 7.39 16.42 15.83
CA TYR A 446 8.12 15.62 14.82
C TYR A 446 8.52 16.47 13.61
N PRO A 447 9.67 16.17 12.97
CA PRO A 447 10.05 16.79 11.72
C PRO A 447 9.02 16.52 10.62
N THR A 448 8.69 17.55 9.84
CA THR A 448 7.71 17.42 8.75
C THR A 448 8.29 16.59 7.60
N TYR A 449 7.50 15.65 7.05
CA TYR A 449 7.86 14.92 5.83
C TYR A 449 7.82 15.81 4.58
N HIS A 450 8.71 15.53 3.62
CA HIS A 450 8.76 16.22 2.33
C HIS A 450 7.46 16.03 1.53
N ASP A 451 6.87 14.83 1.59
CA ASP A 451 5.64 14.50 0.88
C ASP A 451 4.44 15.30 1.44
N PRO A 452 3.81 16.17 0.62
CA PRO A 452 2.66 16.97 1.06
C PRO A 452 1.49 16.14 1.60
N ARG A 453 1.32 14.89 1.13
CA ARG A 453 0.24 13.99 1.57
C ARG A 453 0.24 13.75 3.08
N CYS A 454 1.40 13.85 3.71
CA CYS A 454 1.59 13.58 5.13
C CYS A 454 1.41 14.81 6.04
N GLN A 455 1.30 16.03 5.48
CA GLN A 455 1.52 17.28 6.23
C GLN A 455 0.27 17.84 6.94
N SER A 456 -0.92 17.29 6.70
CA SER A 456 -2.16 17.73 7.37
C SER A 456 -3.26 16.66 7.28
N ILE A 457 -4.21 16.68 8.21
CA ILE A 457 -5.38 15.80 8.19
C ILE A 457 -6.21 15.94 6.90
N PRO A 458 -6.53 17.15 6.39
CA PRO A 458 -7.26 17.29 5.14
C PRO A 458 -6.53 16.65 3.95
N MET A 459 -5.21 16.80 3.87
CA MET A 459 -4.44 16.18 2.79
C MET A 459 -4.41 14.65 2.91
N ALA A 460 -4.24 14.13 4.13
CA ALA A 460 -4.30 12.70 4.41
C ALA A 460 -5.67 12.10 4.04
N MET A 461 -6.76 12.80 4.35
CA MET A 461 -8.12 12.42 3.96
C MET A 461 -8.28 12.37 2.45
N ARG A 462 -7.82 13.40 1.71
CA ARG A 462 -7.90 13.43 0.24
C ARG A 462 -7.09 12.29 -0.39
N HIS A 463 -5.90 11.99 0.15
CA HIS A 463 -5.12 10.83 -0.27
C HIS A 463 -5.87 9.52 0.00
N ALA A 464 -6.49 9.38 1.17
CA ALA A 464 -7.22 8.18 1.53
C ALA A 464 -8.42 7.91 0.59
N LEU A 465 -9.13 8.97 0.19
CA LEU A 465 -10.18 8.91 -0.82
C LEU A 465 -9.63 8.54 -2.20
N ALA A 466 -8.53 9.17 -2.63
CA ALA A 466 -7.91 8.92 -3.94
C ALA A 466 -7.40 7.49 -4.07
N ALA A 467 -6.67 7.02 -3.06
CA ALA A 467 -6.09 5.68 -3.01
C ALA A 467 -7.14 4.59 -2.74
N ASP A 468 -8.38 4.98 -2.46
CA ASP A 468 -9.47 4.07 -2.11
C ASP A 468 -9.11 3.15 -0.92
N ILE A 469 -8.54 3.71 0.13
CA ILE A 469 -8.23 3.01 1.40
C ILE A 469 -9.34 3.23 2.44
N LEU A 470 -9.30 2.52 3.58
CA LEU A 470 -10.41 2.49 4.55
C LEU A 470 -10.49 3.77 5.39
N GLY A 471 -9.35 4.37 5.72
CA GLY A 471 -9.34 5.59 6.52
C GLY A 471 -7.95 6.12 6.85
N ILE A 472 -7.87 6.92 7.91
CA ILE A 472 -6.64 7.57 8.36
C ILE A 472 -6.40 7.33 9.85
N ASN A 473 -5.15 7.39 10.26
CA ASN A 473 -4.70 7.28 11.65
C ASN A 473 -3.84 8.50 11.99
N VAL A 474 -4.38 9.40 12.80
CA VAL A 474 -3.89 10.78 12.95
C VAL A 474 -3.20 11.00 14.30
N HIS A 475 -2.24 11.92 14.34
CA HIS A 475 -1.64 12.32 15.60
C HIS A 475 -2.67 13.08 16.47
N THR A 476 -2.76 12.70 17.75
CA THR A 476 -3.81 13.15 18.67
C THR A 476 -3.75 14.65 18.93
N GLU A 477 -2.55 15.24 18.98
CA GLU A 477 -2.37 16.69 19.17
C GLU A 477 -3.18 17.51 18.15
N ASP A 478 -3.26 17.06 16.90
CA ASP A 478 -3.95 17.80 15.83
C ASP A 478 -5.48 17.73 16.01
N ILE A 479 -6.00 16.62 16.54
CA ILE A 479 -7.41 16.46 16.90
C ILE A 479 -7.78 17.26 18.15
N LEU A 480 -6.91 17.29 19.15
CA LEU A 480 -7.13 18.12 20.36
C LEU A 480 -7.09 19.61 20.02
N ARG A 481 -6.29 20.01 19.03
CA ARG A 481 -6.25 21.38 18.51
C ARG A 481 -7.51 21.74 17.75
N ASP A 482 -8.00 20.85 16.89
CA ASP A 482 -9.27 21.03 16.17
C ASP A 482 -10.04 19.71 16.02
N SER A 483 -11.03 19.52 16.91
CA SER A 483 -11.90 18.34 16.92
C SER A 483 -12.87 18.27 15.74
N SER A 484 -13.06 19.36 14.98
CA SER A 484 -13.94 19.37 13.81
C SER A 484 -13.48 18.42 12.71
N HIS A 485 -12.16 18.15 12.64
CA HIS A 485 -11.56 17.17 11.73
C HIS A 485 -12.20 15.78 11.84
N VAL A 486 -12.57 15.34 13.05
CA VAL A 486 -13.22 14.04 13.26
C VAL A 486 -14.53 13.95 12.46
N LYS A 487 -15.34 15.01 12.51
CA LYS A 487 -16.60 15.06 11.77
C LYS A 487 -16.36 15.08 10.26
N VAL A 488 -15.42 15.91 9.78
CA VAL A 488 -15.11 16.03 8.35
C VAL A 488 -14.66 14.70 7.75
N VAL A 489 -13.78 13.98 8.44
CA VAL A 489 -13.26 12.67 7.98
C VAL A 489 -14.38 11.61 7.95
N LYS A 490 -15.25 11.61 8.96
CA LYS A 490 -16.39 10.69 9.02
C LYS A 490 -17.45 10.99 7.96
N ASP A 491 -17.75 12.26 7.73
CA ASP A 491 -18.69 12.69 6.69
C ASP A 491 -18.18 12.32 5.28
N ALA A 492 -16.85 12.25 5.09
CA ALA A 492 -16.23 11.73 3.88
C ALA A 492 -16.30 10.19 3.74
N GLY A 493 -16.87 9.49 4.72
CA GLY A 493 -17.05 8.03 4.72
C GLY A 493 -15.79 7.24 5.09
N LEU A 494 -14.81 7.88 5.73
CA LEU A 494 -13.59 7.23 6.20
C LEU A 494 -13.64 6.89 7.68
N ILE A 495 -12.90 5.84 8.07
CA ILE A 495 -12.59 5.61 9.48
C ILE A 495 -11.47 6.53 9.93
N ILE A 496 -11.43 6.77 11.24
CA ILE A 496 -10.42 7.63 11.86
C ILE A 496 -9.94 7.02 13.18
N PHE A 497 -8.65 6.77 13.23
CA PHE A 497 -7.92 6.33 14.42
C PHE A 497 -7.06 7.49 14.92
N CYS A 498 -6.63 7.47 16.19
CA CYS A 498 -5.60 8.37 16.66
C CYS A 498 -4.51 7.67 17.46
N TRP A 499 -3.33 8.26 17.46
CA TRP A 499 -2.13 7.82 18.19
C TRP A 499 -1.39 9.01 18.80
N GLY A 500 -0.46 8.75 19.71
CA GLY A 500 0.40 9.76 20.32
C GLY A 500 0.31 9.80 21.84
N ASP A 501 1.27 10.48 22.47
CA ASP A 501 1.42 10.48 23.93
C ASP A 501 0.22 11.03 24.69
N ASP A 502 -0.54 11.94 24.07
CA ASP A 502 -1.74 12.53 24.65
C ASP A 502 -2.85 11.48 24.89
N ASN A 503 -2.76 10.31 24.26
CA ASN A 503 -3.67 9.19 24.52
C ASN A 503 -3.36 8.43 25.82
N ASN A 504 -2.26 8.72 26.51
CA ASN A 504 -1.89 8.06 27.77
C ASN A 504 -2.52 8.75 28.99
N ASP A 505 -3.77 9.18 28.84
CA ASP A 505 -4.59 9.82 29.86
C ASP A 505 -6.04 9.34 29.76
N LYS A 506 -6.61 8.93 30.88
CA LYS A 506 -7.92 8.28 30.92
C LYS A 506 -9.05 9.20 30.47
N ASP A 507 -9.00 10.47 30.87
CA ASP A 507 -10.02 11.45 30.50
C ASP A 507 -9.92 11.79 29.00
N THR A 508 -8.70 11.87 28.47
CA THR A 508 -8.44 12.09 27.05
C THR A 508 -8.92 10.91 26.20
N ILE A 509 -8.65 9.67 26.59
CA ILE A 509 -9.17 8.47 25.92
C ILE A 509 -10.71 8.52 25.87
N GLN A 510 -11.36 8.79 27.01
CA GLN A 510 -12.84 8.88 27.05
C GLN A 510 -13.38 10.01 26.19
N HIS A 511 -12.70 11.15 26.18
CA HIS A 511 -13.05 12.30 25.34
C HIS A 511 -12.97 11.94 23.85
N LEU A 512 -11.87 11.33 23.40
CA LEU A 512 -11.65 10.92 22.01
C LEU A 512 -12.70 9.89 21.56
N LYS A 513 -13.02 8.91 22.40
CA LYS A 513 -14.10 7.95 22.11
C LYS A 513 -15.47 8.66 21.98
N LYS A 514 -15.74 9.64 22.83
CA LYS A 514 -16.99 10.43 22.78
C LYS A 514 -17.07 11.34 21.55
N LEU A 515 -15.94 11.84 21.05
CA LEU A 515 -15.87 12.53 19.75
C LEU A 515 -16.23 11.60 18.58
N GLY A 516 -16.17 10.28 18.80
CA GLY A 516 -16.60 9.28 17.84
C GLY A 516 -15.47 8.79 16.93
N LEU A 517 -14.23 8.79 17.43
CA LEU A 517 -13.13 8.07 16.80
C LEU A 517 -13.41 6.57 16.77
N HIS A 518 -12.93 5.89 15.72
CA HIS A 518 -13.16 4.46 15.52
C HIS A 518 -12.18 3.61 16.33
N GLY A 519 -10.96 4.09 16.55
CA GLY A 519 -9.96 3.46 17.40
C GLY A 519 -9.05 4.48 18.07
N VAL A 520 -8.61 4.19 19.30
CA VAL A 520 -7.65 4.99 20.05
C VAL A 520 -6.46 4.09 20.39
N ILE A 521 -5.26 4.49 19.97
CA ILE A 521 -4.01 3.74 20.16
C ILE A 521 -3.26 4.34 21.35
N TYR A 522 -3.03 3.55 22.40
CA TYR A 522 -2.42 4.04 23.64
C TYR A 522 -1.60 2.96 24.37
N ASP A 523 -0.75 3.42 25.28
CA ASP A 523 0.11 2.60 26.14
C ASP A 523 -0.62 2.21 27.45
N LYS A 524 -0.03 1.33 28.24
CA LYS A 524 -0.45 1.02 29.63
C LYS A 524 -1.92 0.67 29.76
N MET A 525 -2.40 -0.21 28.88
CA MET A 525 -3.79 -0.69 28.93
C MET A 525 -4.12 -1.35 30.27
N ASP A 526 -3.13 -1.94 30.94
CA ASP A 526 -3.22 -2.50 32.29
C ASP A 526 -3.54 -1.46 33.39
N GLU A 527 -3.19 -0.19 33.18
CA GLU A 527 -3.51 0.91 34.09
C GLU A 527 -4.84 1.59 33.74
N PHE A 528 -5.11 1.79 32.44
CA PHE A 528 -6.25 2.58 31.99
C PHE A 528 -7.54 1.79 31.80
N ASN A 529 -7.46 0.51 31.47
CA ASN A 529 -8.63 -0.36 31.39
C ASN A 529 -9.00 -0.90 32.78
N GLY A 530 -10.30 -1.06 33.02
CA GLY A 530 -10.77 -1.67 34.26
C GLY A 530 -10.34 -3.14 34.36
N LYS A 531 -10.27 -3.68 35.59
CA LYS A 531 -9.98 -5.11 35.83
C LYS A 531 -11.09 -6.06 35.37
N GLU A 532 -12.19 -5.54 34.85
CA GLU A 532 -13.23 -6.35 34.21
C GLU A 532 -12.75 -6.71 32.80
N VAL A 533 -12.56 -8.02 32.57
CA VAL A 533 -12.16 -8.54 31.26
C VAL A 533 -13.24 -8.17 30.24
N LYS A 534 -12.94 -7.18 29.41
CA LYS A 534 -13.76 -6.81 28.26
C LYS A 534 -13.73 -7.98 27.27
N GLU A 535 -14.88 -8.60 27.02
CA GLU A 535 -15.00 -9.61 25.96
C GLU A 535 -14.72 -8.94 24.61
N SER A 536 -13.83 -9.54 23.81
CA SER A 536 -13.45 -8.99 22.50
C SER A 536 -14.69 -8.71 21.65
N ILE A 537 -14.77 -7.50 21.09
CA ILE A 537 -15.85 -7.11 20.18
C ILE A 537 -15.95 -8.06 18.98
N PHE A 538 -14.82 -8.61 18.52
CA PHE A 538 -14.80 -9.55 17.40
C PHE A 538 -15.36 -10.93 17.77
N LEU A 539 -15.24 -11.36 19.03
CA LEU A 539 -15.88 -12.59 19.52
C LEU A 539 -17.40 -12.42 19.63
N VAL A 540 -17.85 -11.29 20.18
CA VAL A 540 -19.28 -10.97 20.29
C VAL A 540 -19.90 -10.99 18.90
N ASP A 541 -19.24 -10.34 17.94
CA ASP A 541 -19.65 -10.26 16.55
C ASP A 541 -19.70 -11.61 15.85
N ALA A 542 -18.68 -12.45 16.03
CA ALA A 542 -18.64 -13.80 15.46
C ALA A 542 -19.79 -14.66 16.01
N ARG A 543 -20.04 -14.58 17.33
CA ARG A 543 -21.13 -15.31 17.99
C ARG A 543 -22.50 -14.84 17.52
N GLU A 544 -22.71 -13.54 17.38
CA GLU A 544 -23.95 -12.98 16.86
C GLU A 544 -24.18 -13.35 15.39
N SER A 545 -23.14 -13.30 14.56
CA SER A 545 -23.20 -13.72 13.16
C SER A 545 -23.55 -15.20 13.05
N GLN A 546 -22.95 -16.05 13.88
CA GLN A 546 -23.28 -17.47 13.97
C GLN A 546 -24.73 -17.69 14.43
N LYS A 547 -25.20 -16.96 15.45
CA LYS A 547 -26.60 -17.01 15.90
C LYS A 547 -27.56 -16.58 14.79
N ALA A 548 -27.24 -15.54 14.04
CA ALA A 548 -28.05 -15.06 12.92
C ALA A 548 -28.12 -16.11 11.79
N LEU A 549 -26.99 -16.75 11.46
CA LEU A 549 -26.93 -17.86 10.49
C LEU A 549 -27.77 -19.06 10.95
N ILE A 550 -27.69 -19.43 12.22
CA ILE A 550 -28.50 -20.51 12.82
C ILE A 550 -30.00 -20.14 12.79
N ALA A 551 -30.36 -18.90 13.13
CA ALA A 551 -31.74 -18.43 13.08
C ALA A 551 -32.30 -18.45 11.65
N LEU A 552 -31.51 -18.02 10.65
CA LEU A 552 -31.87 -18.11 9.23
C LEU A 552 -32.06 -19.57 8.79
N ALA A 553 -31.18 -20.48 9.22
CA ALA A 553 -31.31 -21.90 8.93
C ALA A 553 -32.59 -22.52 9.54
N HIS A 554 -32.95 -22.15 10.77
CA HIS A 554 -34.19 -22.59 11.42
C HIS A 554 -35.45 -22.00 10.77
N CYS A 555 -35.42 -20.74 10.33
CA CYS A 555 -36.54 -20.13 9.58
C CYS A 555 -36.77 -20.84 8.24
N ASN A 556 -35.69 -21.24 7.56
CA ASN A 556 -35.80 -21.98 6.30
C ASN A 556 -36.28 -23.43 6.49
N GLN A 557 -36.05 -24.04 7.67
CA GLN A 557 -36.54 -25.39 7.99
C GLN A 557 -37.99 -25.42 8.50
N THR A 558 -38.49 -24.32 9.09
CA THR A 558 -39.87 -24.23 9.60
C THR A 558 -40.89 -23.86 8.52
N CYS A 559 -40.44 -23.40 7.35
CA CYS A 559 -41.26 -23.21 6.15
C CYS A 559 -41.26 -24.47 5.24
N GLY A 560 -41.84 -25.57 5.71
CA GLY A 560 -42.32 -26.68 4.87
C GLY A 560 -43.73 -26.40 4.32
N PRO A 561 -44.17 -27.05 3.23
CA PRO A 561 -45.28 -26.58 2.41
C PRO A 561 -46.62 -26.67 3.17
N GLN A 562 -47.13 -25.52 3.62
CA GLN A 562 -48.52 -25.41 4.02
C GLN A 562 -49.37 -25.39 2.75
N GLN A 563 -50.17 -26.44 2.56
CA GLN A 563 -51.32 -26.44 1.65
C GLN A 563 -52.25 -25.29 2.05
N GLN A 564 -52.17 -24.17 1.33
CA GLN A 564 -53.23 -23.17 1.35
C GLN A 564 -54.28 -23.57 0.33
N THR A 565 -55.41 -24.05 0.84
CA THR A 565 -56.67 -24.19 0.11
C THR A 565 -57.17 -22.81 -0.31
N LEU A 566 -57.26 -22.58 -1.61
CA LEU A 566 -57.95 -21.43 -2.20
C LEU A 566 -59.48 -21.63 -2.12
N PRO A 567 -60.27 -20.63 -1.73
CA PRO A 567 -61.68 -20.56 -2.08
C PRO A 567 -61.86 -19.99 -3.49
N ASP A 568 -62.78 -20.60 -4.25
CA ASP A 568 -63.07 -20.38 -5.67
C ASP A 568 -63.40 -18.92 -6.08
N PRO A 569 -63.04 -18.50 -7.31
CA PRO A 569 -63.60 -17.32 -7.95
C PRO A 569 -64.87 -17.67 -8.74
N ILE A 570 -66.00 -17.08 -8.36
CA ILE A 570 -67.23 -17.10 -9.16
C ILE A 570 -67.14 -16.04 -10.28
N SER A 571 -66.96 -16.56 -11.50
CA SER A 571 -67.68 -16.25 -12.76
C SER A 571 -67.92 -14.78 -13.18
N THR A 572 -67.39 -14.39 -14.34
CA THR A 572 -68.15 -14.46 -15.61
C THR A 572 -67.37 -14.01 -16.87
N LYS A 573 -67.24 -14.94 -17.83
CA LYS A 573 -67.36 -14.82 -19.32
C LYS A 573 -66.40 -13.86 -20.06
N LYS A 574 -65.66 -14.26 -21.11
CA LYS A 574 -66.06 -15.06 -22.29
C LYS A 574 -64.83 -15.49 -23.12
N ASP A 575 -64.86 -16.72 -23.63
CA ASP A 575 -63.93 -17.32 -24.61
C ASP A 575 -64.11 -16.78 -26.04
N TYR A 576 -63.01 -16.63 -26.80
CA TYR A 576 -62.62 -17.49 -27.95
C TYR A 576 -61.56 -16.82 -28.85
N VAL A 577 -60.37 -17.43 -28.86
CA VAL A 577 -59.48 -17.81 -29.99
C VAL A 577 -59.70 -17.11 -31.35
N PHE A 578 -58.65 -16.52 -31.94
CA PHE A 578 -58.10 -16.91 -33.27
C PHE A 578 -56.80 -16.15 -33.64
N GLU A 579 -55.84 -16.93 -34.15
CA GLU A 579 -54.79 -16.62 -35.14
C GLU A 579 -53.61 -15.68 -34.83
N LEU A 580 -52.47 -16.31 -34.53
CA LEU A 580 -51.12 -15.75 -34.58
C LEU A 580 -50.43 -16.14 -35.90
N GLU A 581 -50.95 -15.62 -37.01
CA GLU A 581 -50.29 -15.61 -38.33
C GLU A 581 -50.33 -14.19 -38.92
N LYS A 582 -49.42 -13.31 -38.46
CA LYS A 582 -48.82 -12.21 -39.26
C LYS A 582 -47.91 -11.36 -38.38
N ALA A 583 -46.82 -10.89 -38.98
CA ALA A 583 -45.83 -9.94 -38.46
C ALA A 583 -44.58 -10.51 -37.76
N ARG A 584 -44.12 -11.69 -38.19
CA ARG A 584 -42.68 -11.91 -38.41
C ARG A 584 -42.39 -11.69 -39.90
N ASN A 585 -42.25 -10.42 -40.31
CA ASN A 585 -41.63 -10.01 -41.59
C ASN A 585 -41.41 -8.49 -41.63
N SER A 586 -40.26 -8.07 -41.11
CA SER A 586 -39.49 -6.86 -41.46
C SER A 586 -38.24 -6.95 -40.58
N ILE A 587 -37.11 -7.46 -41.03
CA ILE A 587 -36.21 -6.81 -41.98
C ILE A 587 -35.43 -7.90 -42.73
N ALA A 588 -35.60 -7.95 -44.05
CA ALA A 588 -34.75 -8.66 -44.98
C ALA A 588 -34.38 -7.70 -46.12
N ALA A 589 -33.10 -7.39 -46.22
CA ALA A 589 -32.34 -7.05 -47.44
C ALA A 589 -30.89 -6.81 -46.98
N ALA A 590 -29.83 -7.43 -47.47
CA ALA A 590 -29.64 -8.45 -48.50
C ALA A 590 -28.27 -9.12 -48.17
N SER A 591 -28.20 -10.46 -48.20
CA SER A 591 -27.40 -11.27 -49.16
C SER A 591 -25.87 -11.05 -49.08
N THR A 592 -25.01 -12.07 -49.04
CA THR A 592 -25.01 -13.28 -49.89
C THR A 592 -24.04 -14.34 -49.34
N ALA A 593 -24.44 -15.62 -49.41
CA ALA A 593 -23.69 -16.86 -49.74
C ALA A 593 -22.29 -17.10 -49.12
N THR A 594 -21.86 -18.28 -48.65
CA THR A 594 -22.07 -19.72 -48.91
C THR A 594 -21.14 -20.42 -47.87
N SER A 595 -21.26 -21.65 -47.35
CA SER A 595 -21.87 -22.90 -47.79
C SER A 595 -21.99 -23.85 -46.59
N LEU A 596 -23.05 -24.65 -46.61
CA LEU A 596 -23.42 -25.67 -45.64
C LEU A 596 -22.70 -27.02 -45.90
N ALA A 597 -22.63 -27.82 -44.82
CA ALA A 597 -22.89 -29.27 -44.77
C ALA A 597 -21.76 -30.30 -44.97
N SER A 598 -21.49 -31.05 -43.89
CA SER A 598 -21.79 -32.49 -43.77
C SER A 598 -21.85 -32.88 -42.26
N LEU A 599 -23.04 -33.22 -41.75
CA LEU A 599 -23.51 -34.58 -41.37
C LEU A 599 -22.66 -35.24 -40.26
N ALA A 600 -23.08 -35.23 -38.98
CA ALA A 600 -24.13 -36.03 -38.33
C ALA A 600 -23.74 -37.51 -38.02
N ASN A 601 -23.86 -37.82 -36.72
CA ASN A 601 -24.06 -39.12 -36.06
C ASN A 601 -22.87 -40.10 -35.93
N CYS A 602 -22.52 -40.42 -34.69
CA CYS A 602 -22.73 -41.77 -34.11
C CYS A 602 -22.45 -41.80 -32.59
N SER A 603 -23.28 -42.58 -31.91
CA SER A 603 -23.28 -42.84 -30.46
C SER A 603 -22.42 -44.07 -30.10
N LEU A 604 -22.07 -44.17 -28.81
CA LEU A 604 -21.64 -45.35 -28.03
C LEU A 604 -20.19 -45.87 -28.21
N GLY A 605 -19.50 -46.04 -27.08
CA GLY A 605 -18.40 -47.01 -26.93
C GLY A 605 -17.38 -46.64 -25.85
N GLY A 606 -17.24 -47.49 -24.83
CA GLY A 606 -16.39 -47.29 -23.66
C GLY A 606 -14.87 -47.45 -23.86
N ASP A 607 -14.20 -47.24 -22.74
CA ASP A 607 -12.90 -47.78 -22.29
C ASP A 607 -11.56 -47.17 -22.76
N THR A 608 -10.90 -46.58 -21.74
CA THR A 608 -9.45 -46.59 -21.40
C THR A 608 -8.40 -46.10 -22.40
N ILE A 609 -7.54 -45.17 -21.93
CA ILE A 609 -6.07 -45.31 -21.77
C ILE A 609 -5.45 -43.91 -21.53
N TYR A 610 -4.71 -43.76 -20.41
CA TYR A 610 -3.83 -42.63 -20.07
C TYR A 610 -2.56 -42.60 -20.96
N PRO A 611 -1.79 -41.50 -21.05
CA PRO A 611 -0.71 -41.31 -20.07
C PRO A 611 -0.44 -39.86 -19.61
N VAL A 612 -0.26 -39.76 -18.30
CA VAL A 612 0.50 -38.72 -17.58
C VAL A 612 2.00 -38.90 -17.89
N PRO A 613 2.81 -37.85 -18.05
CA PRO A 613 4.26 -37.97 -17.97
C PRO A 613 4.76 -37.63 -16.56
N ASN A 614 5.55 -38.51 -15.97
CA ASN A 614 6.32 -38.20 -14.77
C ASN A 614 7.69 -38.91 -14.79
N ALA A 615 8.61 -38.33 -14.02
CA ALA A 615 9.93 -38.80 -13.60
C ALA A 615 11.15 -38.36 -14.41
N ASN A 616 12.06 -37.65 -13.72
CA ASN A 616 13.30 -38.29 -13.26
C ASN A 616 13.87 -37.61 -12.01
N LEU A 617 13.88 -38.39 -10.92
CA LEU A 617 14.64 -38.16 -9.68
C LEU A 617 15.79 -39.18 -9.67
N LEU A 618 17.00 -38.73 -9.36
CA LEU A 618 18.14 -39.60 -9.05
C LEU A 618 18.47 -39.44 -7.56
N ASN A 619 18.46 -40.56 -6.84
CA ASN A 619 18.77 -40.68 -5.42
C ASN A 619 20.12 -41.41 -5.29
N CYS A 620 21.03 -40.90 -4.47
CA CYS A 620 22.15 -41.68 -3.92
C CYS A 620 22.32 -41.34 -2.44
N CYS A 621 22.27 -42.38 -1.61
CA CYS A 621 22.31 -42.36 -0.15
C CYS A 621 23.73 -42.22 0.41
N GLY A 622 23.84 -41.72 1.64
CA GLY A 622 24.98 -41.99 2.53
C GLY A 622 25.09 -41.05 3.75
N ARG A 623 24.69 -41.54 4.94
CA ARG A 623 25.17 -41.04 6.26
C ARG A 623 26.27 -41.99 6.77
N PRO A 624 27.27 -41.48 7.50
CA PRO A 624 27.32 -41.60 8.97
C PRO A 624 27.78 -40.28 9.63
N GLY A 625 27.35 -39.88 10.83
CA GLY A 625 27.71 -40.42 12.14
C GLY A 625 28.55 -39.40 12.93
N ASP A 626 28.20 -39.16 14.19
CA ASP A 626 28.69 -38.10 15.10
C ASP A 626 30.22 -37.95 15.23
N ARG A 627 30.71 -36.69 15.35
CA ARG A 627 31.63 -36.19 16.41
C ARG A 627 32.15 -34.77 16.16
N GLU A 628 32.35 -34.07 17.28
CA GLU A 628 33.27 -32.95 17.54
C GLU A 628 32.79 -31.51 17.30
N ILE A 629 32.16 -31.01 18.37
CA ILE A 629 32.20 -29.63 18.86
C ILE A 629 33.66 -29.21 19.08
N GLY A 630 34.05 -28.10 18.44
CA GLY A 630 35.25 -27.35 18.79
C GLY A 630 36.02 -26.87 17.56
N ASP A 631 35.59 -25.77 16.94
CA ASP A 631 36.46 -24.77 16.28
C ASP A 631 35.66 -23.73 15.47
N LEU A 632 34.82 -22.92 16.13
CA LEU A 632 34.18 -21.74 15.51
C LEU A 632 34.57 -20.44 16.23
N ALA A 633 35.84 -20.32 16.59
CA ALA A 633 36.41 -19.12 17.19
C ALA A 633 37.82 -18.82 16.67
N LYS A 634 38.04 -18.88 15.34
CA LYS A 634 39.33 -18.46 14.73
C LYS A 634 39.27 -17.71 13.39
N ASP A 635 38.10 -17.41 12.83
CA ASP A 635 38.01 -16.74 11.51
C ASP A 635 37.63 -15.25 11.54
N PHE A 636 38.00 -14.53 12.62
CA PHE A 636 37.95 -13.06 12.66
C PHE A 636 39.33 -12.43 12.96
N SER A 637 40.39 -12.86 12.26
CA SER A 637 41.65 -12.09 12.23
C SER A 637 42.40 -12.06 10.88
N VAL A 638 41.76 -12.43 9.77
CA VAL A 638 42.40 -12.37 8.43
C VAL A 638 41.57 -11.54 7.45
N CYS A 639 41.45 -10.24 7.74
CA CYS A 639 41.15 -9.22 6.71
C CYS A 639 41.70 -7.82 7.05
N ALA A 640 42.77 -7.77 7.85
CA ALA A 640 43.51 -6.53 8.12
C ALA A 640 44.99 -6.74 7.85
N LYS A 641 45.38 -7.04 6.60
CA LYS A 641 46.79 -7.05 6.15
C LYS A 641 47.00 -7.24 4.64
N THR A 642 46.29 -6.48 3.79
CA THR A 642 46.74 -6.29 2.39
C THR A 642 46.08 -5.07 1.78
N CYS A 643 46.71 -3.91 1.95
CA CYS A 643 46.70 -2.77 1.02
C CYS A 643 47.53 -1.63 1.65
N GLY A 644 48.83 -1.67 1.42
CA GLY A 644 49.73 -0.60 1.83
C GLY A 644 51.03 -0.64 1.04
N HIS A 645 51.14 0.20 0.03
CA HIS A 645 52.43 0.71 -0.45
C HIS A 645 52.29 2.16 -0.96
N PRO A 646 53.39 2.95 -0.88
CA PRO A 646 53.33 4.37 -0.53
C PRO A 646 53.71 5.29 -1.70
N SER A 647 53.23 6.54 -1.67
CA SER A 647 53.78 7.63 -2.49
C SER A 647 54.54 8.64 -1.59
N LYS A 648 55.80 8.88 -1.96
CA LYS A 648 56.76 9.78 -1.30
C LYS A 648 56.44 11.27 -1.54
N PRO A 649 56.95 12.17 -0.68
CA PRO A 649 56.66 13.60 -0.71
C PRO A 649 57.58 14.36 -1.69
N ARG A 650 57.09 15.47 -2.24
CA ARG A 650 57.92 16.50 -2.88
C ARG A 650 57.91 17.77 -2.03
N ASN A 651 59.10 18.15 -1.56
CA ASN A 651 59.44 19.48 -1.10
C ASN A 651 59.26 20.51 -2.22
N VAL A 652 58.72 21.68 -1.90
CA VAL A 652 59.07 22.95 -2.55
C VAL A 652 59.18 24.01 -1.46
N SER A 653 60.34 24.64 -1.42
CA SER A 653 60.69 25.80 -0.60
C SER A 653 60.45 27.09 -1.39
N GLU A 654 60.26 28.18 -0.64
CA GLU A 654 60.56 29.59 -0.96
C GLU A 654 59.52 30.52 -1.61
N LEU A 655 59.13 31.49 -0.76
CA LEU A 655 59.17 32.96 -0.93
C LEU A 655 57.96 33.76 -1.47
N VAL A 656 57.54 34.71 -0.62
CA VAL A 656 57.19 36.14 -0.85
C VAL A 656 55.72 36.57 -0.74
N CYS A 657 55.49 37.27 0.39
CA CYS A 657 54.75 38.53 0.65
C CYS A 657 53.25 38.70 0.36
N GLY A 658 52.53 39.13 1.41
CA GLY A 658 51.36 40.01 1.29
C GLY A 658 50.29 39.84 2.39
N GLU A 659 50.45 40.50 3.53
CA GLU A 659 49.38 40.85 4.49
C GLU A 659 48.37 41.88 3.88
N PRO A 660 47.31 42.33 4.58
CA PRO A 660 46.29 41.64 5.41
C PRO A 660 44.86 42.08 5.01
N ILE A 661 43.80 41.61 5.67
CA ILE A 661 42.64 42.44 6.13
C ILE A 661 41.71 41.57 7.02
N THR A 662 41.38 42.18 8.16
CA THR A 662 40.59 41.77 9.32
C THR A 662 39.07 41.80 9.11
N PHE A 663 38.33 40.96 9.83
CA PHE A 663 36.95 41.21 10.33
C PHE A 663 36.67 40.34 11.59
N PRO A 664 35.73 40.73 12.48
CA PRO A 664 35.98 40.85 13.91
C PRO A 664 35.27 39.82 14.81
N GLU A 665 35.66 39.83 16.08
CA GLU A 665 35.21 38.98 17.19
C GLU A 665 33.78 39.30 17.72
N ILE A 666 32.97 38.23 17.93
CA ILE A 666 32.26 37.74 19.16
C ILE A 666 31.41 38.78 19.96
N PRO A 667 30.16 38.54 20.48
CA PRO A 667 29.77 37.37 21.30
C PRO A 667 28.31 36.85 21.26
N GLY A 668 28.12 35.64 21.78
CA GLY A 668 26.82 35.12 22.20
C GLY A 668 26.84 33.61 22.44
N GLU A 669 27.33 33.18 23.61
CA GLU A 669 27.05 31.85 24.16
C GLU A 669 25.54 31.74 24.43
N ASP A 670 24.87 30.76 23.84
CA ASP A 670 23.52 30.35 24.22
C ASP A 670 23.56 28.86 24.57
N GLU A 671 23.51 28.58 25.87
CA GLU A 671 23.38 27.24 26.46
C GLU A 671 21.93 26.72 26.27
N SER A 672 21.60 26.26 25.06
CA SER A 672 20.33 25.55 24.81
C SER A 672 20.42 24.36 23.86
N ALA A 673 21.64 23.90 23.52
CA ALA A 673 21.88 22.77 22.63
C ALA A 673 22.41 21.51 23.35
N LYS A 674 21.88 21.22 24.53
CA LYS A 674 22.04 19.91 25.20
C LYS A 674 20.66 19.48 25.66
N ASP A 675 19.99 18.71 24.82
CA ASP A 675 18.92 17.75 25.13
C ASP A 675 18.04 17.61 23.90
N CYS A 676 18.53 16.83 22.93
CA CYS A 676 17.76 16.20 21.84
C CYS A 676 18.73 15.32 21.03
N LEU A 677 19.05 14.15 21.58
CA LEU A 677 19.27 12.96 20.76
C LEU A 677 18.68 11.78 21.50
#